data_AF-A0AAJ0GF36-F1
#
_entry.id   AF-A0AAJ0GF36-F1
#
_cell.length_a   1.000
_cell.length_b   1.000
_cell.length_c   1.000
_cell.angle_alpha   90.00
_cell.angle_beta   90.00
_cell.angle_gamma   90.00
#
_symmetry.space_group_name_H-M   'P 1'
#
loop_
_entity.id
_entity.type
_entity.pdbx_description
1 polymer ?
#
loop_
_entity_poly.entity_id
_entity_poly.type
_entity_poly.pdbx_seq_one_letter_code
_entity_poly.pdbx_strand_id
1 'polypeptide(L)'
;MWRKLPSGLTLVLVILAACIRPARSIISRPTIDPRELIGTAKDEAAGDFPGDEFHIFLSRPDIKAPKFRVNVFDRKALAPGYWFVAPYHDLAQAGNAKAWVGPYIYDDTGELIWCGAPLFDHFNTFDFRPSRYRGEDVLTVMWPEHETGVTFDSGYQIVNRVNMTGMDMHEFNLIEDGTRALTVTSTEHKSIIEQAAAIGFGHNQTCQSLWKGFKEVDTATSQPVFEWDGRDHIGLDEVTFVSDDYDVLCHRNWDILHFNAVDKFPDGDYLLSARHTDTLYKVSHIDGSTVWRLGGTKSDFKFATPDVKFSRQHHATVRLHNSTSSVVGMFDNAIGTGANAEPSHANSRGLMLALDHQTMTASVIAQYDHPDGALTNSRGSFQSLSNGNAFMGWTYHTQLSEHTVDGKLILEASLKRPSHSYRSYKFPWVGRPAQEPDVFSSTSSSVQGNQTHAISTVVYVSWNGATEVVSWNLYHSDISGATTELIVTTQRQGFETVLVFEGYARYVVAEALDANGHPLGRSAVVETVAPGVKSEEWSEAVVAEALWLQEQAPPTFTDVVEAVASNPFAAFASFAAGVLVSLLVLALAWLAWTGRRKVFGLWKRDEEGEKGVYEPLCHDGTDGRRASFGESREDIQSEV
;
A
#
# COMPACT_ATOMS: atom_id res chain seq x y z
N MET A 1 41.93 -8.81 -80.35
CA MET A 1 41.35 -10.10 -80.81
C MET A 1 39.90 -10.10 -80.30
N TRP A 2 38.85 -10.20 -81.12
CA TRP A 2 38.38 -11.40 -81.86
C TRP A 2 38.10 -12.57 -80.91
N ARG A 3 36.90 -13.20 -80.81
CA ARG A 3 35.53 -12.99 -81.36
C ARG A 3 34.53 -13.47 -80.26
N LYS A 4 33.18 -13.45 -80.33
CA LYS A 4 32.18 -13.38 -81.42
C LYS A 4 30.82 -12.81 -80.88
N LEU A 5 29.80 -12.76 -81.74
CA LEU A 5 28.34 -12.56 -81.51
C LEU A 5 27.60 -13.56 -82.45
N PRO A 6 26.24 -13.63 -82.64
CA PRO A 6 25.14 -12.72 -82.28
C PRO A 6 23.91 -13.48 -81.64
N SER A 7 22.63 -13.07 -81.63
CA SER A 7 21.81 -11.96 -82.22
C SER A 7 20.49 -11.81 -81.42
N GLY A 8 20.05 -10.61 -81.01
CA GLY A 8 18.94 -9.85 -81.65
C GLY A 8 17.66 -9.85 -80.76
N LEU A 9 16.62 -9.01 -80.89
CA LEU A 9 16.28 -7.77 -81.64
C LEU A 9 15.38 -6.91 -80.68
N THR A 10 15.57 -5.60 -80.49
CA THR A 10 15.14 -4.43 -81.31
C THR A 10 13.64 -4.04 -81.23
N LEU A 11 13.31 -3.08 -80.34
CA LEU A 11 12.29 -2.04 -80.57
C LEU A 11 12.56 -0.79 -79.67
N VAL A 12 11.71 0.25 -79.72
CA VAL A 12 12.15 1.67 -79.60
C VAL A 12 11.08 2.62 -78.99
N LEU A 13 11.52 3.53 -78.07
CA LEU A 13 10.84 4.75 -77.56
C LEU A 13 9.53 4.56 -76.73
N VAL A 14 8.99 5.48 -75.91
CA VAL A 14 9.13 6.96 -75.75
C VAL A 14 9.34 7.38 -74.26
N ILE A 15 9.74 8.63 -74.02
CA ILE A 15 10.10 9.29 -72.74
C ILE A 15 8.90 9.91 -71.99
N LEU A 16 8.92 9.94 -70.65
CA LEU A 16 8.48 11.11 -69.84
C LEU A 16 9.07 11.10 -68.40
N ALA A 17 8.94 12.23 -67.69
CA ALA A 17 9.70 12.67 -66.50
C ALA A 17 9.44 11.84 -65.21
N ALA A 18 10.19 11.97 -64.09
CA ALA A 18 11.07 13.07 -63.67
C ALA A 18 12.26 12.69 -62.75
N CYS A 19 13.08 13.72 -62.49
CA CYS A 19 14.28 13.88 -61.68
C CYS A 19 14.56 13.04 -60.39
N ILE A 20 15.84 12.66 -60.29
CA ILE A 20 16.72 12.70 -59.09
C ILE A 20 16.66 11.55 -58.05
N ARG A 21 17.86 11.17 -57.58
CA ARG A 21 18.23 10.11 -56.61
C ARG A 21 18.73 10.74 -55.29
N PRO A 22 19.11 9.98 -54.24
CA PRO A 22 18.66 8.65 -53.79
C PRO A 22 18.24 8.62 -52.30
N ALA A 23 17.29 7.75 -51.93
CA ALA A 23 17.11 7.34 -50.53
C ALA A 23 18.01 6.13 -50.21
N ARG A 24 18.70 6.15 -49.06
CA ARG A 24 19.41 4.97 -48.52
C ARG A 24 18.38 4.04 -47.88
N SER A 25 18.34 2.77 -48.28
CA SER A 25 17.54 1.76 -47.59
C SER A 25 18.20 1.37 -46.27
N ILE A 26 17.81 2.03 -45.18
CA ILE A 26 18.06 1.54 -43.82
C ILE A 26 17.14 0.33 -43.61
N ILE A 27 17.71 -0.83 -43.31
CA ILE A 27 16.94 -2.04 -43.03
C ILE A 27 16.39 -1.94 -41.61
N SER A 28 15.14 -1.50 -41.48
CA SER A 28 14.38 -1.61 -40.24
C SER A 28 14.05 -3.08 -39.97
N ARG A 29 14.51 -3.61 -38.84
CA ARG A 29 13.93 -4.85 -38.29
C ARG A 29 12.46 -4.57 -37.93
N PRO A 30 11.51 -5.48 -38.20
CA PRO A 30 10.15 -5.31 -37.73
C PRO A 30 10.11 -5.47 -36.20
N THR A 31 9.67 -4.43 -35.49
CA THR A 31 9.20 -4.56 -34.11
C THR A 31 7.81 -5.17 -34.14
N ILE A 32 7.67 -6.39 -33.62
CA ILE A 32 6.37 -7.03 -33.42
C ILE A 32 5.63 -6.25 -32.31
N ASP A 33 4.38 -5.86 -32.53
CA ASP A 33 3.52 -5.34 -31.47
C ASP A 33 3.00 -6.53 -30.64
N PRO A 34 3.31 -6.63 -29.33
CA PRO A 34 2.82 -7.72 -28.48
C PRO A 34 1.30 -7.84 -28.45
N ARG A 35 0.55 -6.78 -28.80
CA ARG A 35 -0.91 -6.74 -28.76
C ARG A 35 -1.60 -7.65 -29.79
N GLU A 36 -0.93 -7.98 -30.90
CA GLU A 36 -1.51 -8.89 -31.92
C GLU A 36 -1.51 -10.36 -31.48
N LEU A 37 -0.72 -10.75 -30.47
CA LEU A 37 -0.63 -12.12 -29.97
C LEU A 37 -1.72 -12.49 -28.95
N ILE A 38 -2.49 -11.51 -28.45
CA ILE A 38 -3.44 -11.68 -27.34
C ILE A 38 -4.84 -12.06 -27.87
N GLY A 39 -4.90 -13.13 -28.66
CA GLY A 39 -6.07 -13.53 -29.45
C GLY A 39 -7.01 -14.57 -28.82
N THR A 40 -6.59 -15.30 -27.78
CA THR A 40 -7.35 -16.43 -27.22
C THR A 40 -7.50 -16.42 -25.69
N ALA A 41 -6.62 -15.72 -24.95
CA ALA A 41 -6.66 -15.68 -23.48
C ALA A 41 -7.66 -14.67 -22.89
N LYS A 42 -8.36 -13.88 -23.73
CA LYS A 42 -9.30 -12.84 -23.26
C LYS A 42 -10.68 -13.38 -22.87
N ASP A 43 -11.15 -14.42 -23.55
CA ASP A 43 -12.59 -14.69 -23.61
C ASP A 43 -13.12 -15.47 -22.39
N GLU A 44 -12.26 -16.18 -21.65
CA GLU A 44 -12.66 -16.93 -20.44
C GLU A 44 -12.52 -16.12 -19.14
N ALA A 45 -11.77 -15.00 -19.15
CA ALA A 45 -11.56 -14.13 -17.98
C ALA A 45 -12.42 -12.85 -17.97
N ALA A 46 -13.14 -12.58 -19.05
CA ALA A 46 -13.89 -11.34 -19.29
C ALA A 46 -15.36 -11.40 -18.82
N GLY A 47 -15.56 -11.45 -17.50
CA GLY A 47 -16.88 -11.27 -16.89
C GLY A 47 -17.40 -9.83 -17.04
N ASP A 48 -18.14 -9.56 -18.12
CA ASP A 48 -19.02 -8.39 -18.34
C ASP A 48 -18.45 -7.00 -18.00
N PHE A 49 -17.18 -6.75 -18.34
CA PHE A 49 -16.53 -5.44 -18.22
C PHE A 49 -15.97 -4.94 -19.56
N PRO A 50 -16.23 -3.69 -19.97
CA PRO A 50 -15.59 -3.11 -21.15
C PRO A 50 -14.08 -2.91 -20.89
N GLY A 51 -13.23 -3.64 -21.62
CA GLY A 51 -11.80 -3.81 -21.35
C GLY A 51 -10.89 -2.56 -21.37
N ASP A 52 -11.45 -1.37 -21.60
CA ASP A 52 -10.74 -0.11 -21.42
C ASP A 52 -10.97 0.56 -20.04
N GLU A 53 -11.96 0.14 -19.25
CA GLU A 53 -12.20 0.67 -17.89
C GLU A 53 -11.17 0.19 -16.85
N PHE A 54 -10.59 -1.00 -17.05
CA PHE A 54 -9.75 -1.70 -16.07
C PHE A 54 -8.41 -2.11 -16.66
N HIS A 55 -7.38 -2.21 -15.81
CA HIS A 55 -6.17 -2.96 -16.13
C HIS A 55 -6.50 -4.47 -16.24
N ILE A 56 -5.71 -5.19 -17.02
CA ILE A 56 -5.77 -6.63 -17.19
C ILE A 56 -4.33 -7.12 -17.13
N PHE A 57 -4.04 -8.03 -16.21
CA PHE A 57 -2.71 -8.59 -15.97
C PHE A 57 -2.78 -10.12 -16.10
N LEU A 58 -1.74 -10.75 -16.64
CA LEU A 58 -1.68 -12.21 -16.77
C LEU A 58 -1.00 -12.89 -15.57
N SER A 59 -0.07 -12.21 -14.90
CA SER A 59 0.46 -12.62 -13.59
C SER A 59 -0.60 -12.50 -12.49
N ARG A 60 -1.48 -11.50 -12.57
CA ARG A 60 -2.52 -11.21 -11.57
C ARG A 60 -3.91 -10.93 -12.18
N PRO A 61 -4.56 -11.96 -12.76
CA PRO A 61 -5.87 -11.83 -13.40
C PRO A 61 -7.03 -11.58 -12.42
N ASP A 62 -6.81 -11.77 -11.12
CA ASP A 62 -7.71 -11.40 -10.02
C ASP A 62 -7.86 -9.88 -9.87
N ILE A 63 -6.78 -9.12 -10.10
CA ILE A 63 -6.75 -7.67 -9.89
C ILE A 63 -7.60 -6.96 -10.95
N LYS A 64 -8.73 -6.38 -10.53
CA LYS A 64 -9.60 -5.54 -11.36
C LYS A 64 -9.38 -4.05 -11.09
N ALA A 65 -8.14 -3.58 -11.16
CA ALA A 65 -7.80 -2.17 -10.91
C ALA A 65 -8.42 -1.22 -11.96
N PRO A 66 -9.20 -0.20 -11.57
CA PRO A 66 -9.69 0.82 -12.49
C PRO A 66 -8.56 1.63 -13.14
N LYS A 67 -8.71 1.99 -14.43
CA LYS A 67 -7.78 2.85 -15.18
C LYS A 67 -8.11 4.33 -15.02
N PHE A 68 -7.09 5.16 -14.87
CA PHE A 68 -7.22 6.62 -15.00
C PHE A 68 -7.20 7.09 -16.47
N ARG A 69 -7.72 8.31 -16.69
CA ARG A 69 -7.29 9.24 -17.73
C ARG A 69 -6.47 10.32 -17.03
N VAL A 70 -5.30 10.67 -17.55
CA VAL A 70 -4.38 11.61 -16.91
C VAL A 70 -3.95 12.69 -17.90
N ASN A 71 -4.17 13.95 -17.51
CA ASN A 71 -3.77 15.16 -18.22
C ASN A 71 -2.64 15.83 -17.43
N VAL A 72 -1.41 15.82 -17.95
CA VAL A 72 -0.27 16.49 -17.30
C VAL A 72 0.10 17.76 -18.08
N PHE A 73 -0.18 18.92 -17.49
CA PHE A 73 0.07 20.22 -18.11
C PHE A 73 1.49 20.73 -17.83
N ASP A 74 2.08 20.37 -16.69
CA ASP A 74 3.45 20.76 -16.33
C ASP A 74 4.17 19.69 -15.48
N ARG A 75 4.74 18.67 -16.16
CA ARG A 75 5.42 17.54 -15.51
C ARG A 75 6.65 17.95 -14.67
N LYS A 76 7.19 19.16 -14.84
CA LYS A 76 8.33 19.67 -14.04
C LYS A 76 7.88 20.36 -12.75
N ALA A 77 6.64 20.82 -12.69
CA ALA A 77 6.08 21.46 -11.51
C ALA A 77 5.48 20.45 -10.50
N LEU A 78 5.22 19.20 -10.91
CA LEU A 78 4.62 18.18 -10.06
C LEU A 78 5.50 17.86 -8.84
N ALA A 79 4.85 17.64 -7.70
CA ALA A 79 5.45 16.97 -6.57
C ALA A 79 5.77 15.50 -6.91
N PRO A 80 6.81 14.89 -6.33
CA PRO A 80 6.99 13.44 -6.35
C PRO A 80 5.91 12.74 -5.50
N GLY A 81 5.73 11.44 -5.73
CA GLY A 81 4.85 10.59 -4.92
C GLY A 81 3.67 10.00 -5.68
N TYR A 82 3.00 9.06 -5.01
CA TYR A 82 1.93 8.22 -5.51
C TYR A 82 0.55 8.74 -5.07
N TRP A 83 -0.50 8.39 -5.81
CA TRP A 83 -1.89 8.67 -5.44
C TRP A 83 -2.46 7.55 -4.58
N PHE A 84 -3.08 7.93 -3.46
CA PHE A 84 -3.79 7.04 -2.55
C PHE A 84 -5.28 7.31 -2.71
N VAL A 85 -6.00 6.30 -3.18
CA VAL A 85 -7.44 6.39 -3.49
C VAL A 85 -8.15 5.15 -2.98
N ALA A 86 -9.42 5.30 -2.61
CA ALA A 86 -10.29 4.18 -2.25
C ALA A 86 -11.59 4.25 -3.08
N PRO A 87 -11.54 3.83 -4.36
CA PRO A 87 -12.70 3.82 -5.24
C PRO A 87 -13.82 2.90 -4.75
N TYR A 88 -15.05 3.41 -4.78
CA TYR A 88 -16.30 2.69 -4.52
C TYR A 88 -17.40 3.07 -5.51
N HIS A 89 -18.54 2.38 -5.44
CA HIS A 89 -19.73 2.65 -6.25
C HIS A 89 -20.84 3.30 -5.41
N ASP A 90 -21.39 2.54 -4.46
CA ASP A 90 -22.50 2.93 -3.61
C ASP A 90 -21.97 3.24 -2.20
N LEU A 91 -22.37 4.37 -1.59
CA LEU A 91 -21.84 4.77 -0.28
C LEU A 91 -22.27 3.83 0.85
N ALA A 92 -23.55 3.45 0.84
CA ALA A 92 -24.10 2.37 1.65
C ALA A 92 -24.09 1.09 0.81
N GLN A 93 -22.97 0.36 0.88
CA GLN A 93 -22.79 -0.90 0.18
C GLN A 93 -23.70 -1.97 0.78
N ALA A 94 -24.39 -2.74 -0.06
CA ALA A 94 -25.32 -3.78 0.39
C ALA A 94 -25.07 -5.09 -0.36
N GLY A 95 -24.62 -6.11 0.36
CA GLY A 95 -24.29 -7.43 -0.21
C GLY A 95 -22.98 -7.42 -1.02
N ASN A 96 -22.84 -8.41 -1.91
CA ASN A 96 -21.58 -8.73 -2.57
C ASN A 96 -20.91 -7.51 -3.23
N ALA A 97 -19.69 -7.23 -2.76
CA ALA A 97 -18.83 -6.21 -3.31
C ALA A 97 -18.48 -6.44 -4.80
N LYS A 98 -18.23 -5.34 -5.51
CA LYS A 98 -17.67 -5.39 -6.87
C LYS A 98 -16.15 -5.53 -6.71
N ALA A 99 -15.50 -6.45 -7.43
CA ALA A 99 -14.10 -6.84 -7.23
C ALA A 99 -13.03 -5.72 -7.40
N TRP A 100 -13.45 -4.50 -7.77
CA TRP A 100 -12.61 -3.31 -7.91
C TRP A 100 -12.75 -2.29 -6.77
N VAL A 101 -13.66 -2.53 -5.80
CA VAL A 101 -13.90 -1.64 -4.67
C VAL A 101 -12.87 -1.93 -3.57
N GLY A 102 -12.28 -0.88 -2.98
CA GLY A 102 -11.23 -1.00 -1.96
C GLY A 102 -10.10 0.03 -2.13
N PRO A 103 -8.99 -0.09 -1.39
CA PRO A 103 -7.89 0.88 -1.44
C PRO A 103 -6.83 0.51 -2.49
N TYR A 104 -6.25 1.53 -3.13
CA TYR A 104 -5.27 1.39 -4.22
C TYR A 104 -4.21 2.49 -4.20
N ILE A 105 -2.99 2.13 -4.62
CA ILE A 105 -1.89 3.07 -4.90
C ILE A 105 -1.63 3.11 -6.41
N TYR A 106 -1.54 4.32 -6.98
CA TYR A 106 -1.20 4.58 -8.39
C TYR A 106 -0.04 5.58 -8.52
N ASP A 107 0.66 5.58 -9.66
CA ASP A 107 1.70 6.60 -9.95
C ASP A 107 1.15 7.84 -10.67
N ASP A 108 2.04 8.81 -10.99
CA ASP A 108 1.66 10.07 -11.65
C ASP A 108 1.25 9.94 -13.13
N THR A 109 1.32 8.71 -13.68
CA THR A 109 0.80 8.35 -15.01
C THR A 109 -0.54 7.63 -14.94
N GLY A 110 -0.98 7.24 -13.73
CA GLY A 110 -2.19 6.46 -13.50
C GLY A 110 -1.99 4.95 -13.67
N GLU A 111 -0.75 4.46 -13.70
CA GLU A 111 -0.45 3.02 -13.65
C GLU A 111 -0.56 2.51 -12.20
N LEU A 112 -0.95 1.24 -12.07
CA LEU A 112 -1.13 0.59 -10.78
C LEU A 112 0.23 0.39 -10.09
N ILE A 113 0.28 0.65 -8.78
CA ILE A 113 1.39 0.28 -7.90
C ILE A 113 0.96 -0.79 -6.90
N TRP A 114 -0.21 -0.63 -6.27
CA TRP A 114 -0.76 -1.59 -5.30
C TRP A 114 -2.28 -1.71 -5.39
N CYS A 115 -2.77 -2.94 -5.41
CA CYS A 115 -4.17 -3.31 -5.21
C CYS A 115 -4.35 -3.87 -3.78
N GLY A 116 -5.12 -3.16 -2.96
CA GLY A 116 -5.51 -3.59 -1.62
C GLY A 116 -6.92 -4.16 -1.50
N ALA A 117 -7.73 -4.10 -2.56
CA ALA A 117 -9.14 -4.48 -2.51
C ALA A 117 -9.43 -5.88 -1.90
N PRO A 118 -8.67 -6.95 -2.21
CA PRO A 118 -8.87 -8.26 -1.57
C PRO A 118 -8.56 -8.30 -0.07
N LEU A 119 -7.75 -7.38 0.47
CA LEU A 119 -7.38 -7.34 1.89
C LEU A 119 -8.53 -6.85 2.80
N PHE A 120 -9.56 -6.27 2.20
CA PHE A 120 -10.74 -5.72 2.88
C PHE A 120 -12.05 -6.33 2.34
N ASP A 121 -11.96 -7.56 1.80
CA ASP A 121 -13.06 -8.32 1.19
C ASP A 121 -13.84 -7.53 0.11
N HIS A 122 -13.14 -6.61 -0.57
CA HIS A 122 -13.67 -5.63 -1.52
C HIS A 122 -14.74 -4.66 -0.96
N PHE A 123 -14.86 -4.53 0.36
CA PHE A 123 -15.74 -3.53 0.96
C PHE A 123 -15.25 -2.10 0.77
N ASN A 124 -16.18 -1.16 0.89
CA ASN A 124 -15.94 0.26 1.02
C ASN A 124 -14.91 0.51 2.12
N THR A 125 -13.78 1.07 1.71
CA THR A 125 -12.74 1.61 2.58
C THR A 125 -12.62 3.09 2.31
N PHE A 126 -12.27 3.88 3.32
CA PHE A 126 -12.09 5.32 3.18
C PHE A 126 -10.80 5.78 3.87
N ASP A 127 -10.49 7.06 3.70
CA ASP A 127 -9.39 7.75 4.38
C ASP A 127 -8.01 7.06 4.23
N PHE A 128 -7.80 6.39 3.09
CA PHE A 128 -6.58 5.65 2.79
C PHE A 128 -5.40 6.60 2.54
N ARG A 129 -4.41 6.60 3.43
CA ARG A 129 -3.21 7.46 3.38
C ARG A 129 -2.02 6.84 4.10
N PRO A 130 -0.77 7.21 3.75
CA PRO A 130 0.36 7.05 4.65
C PRO A 130 0.20 7.88 5.93
N SER A 131 0.74 7.35 7.02
CA SER A 131 0.85 8.02 8.32
C SER A 131 2.05 7.42 9.09
N ARG A 132 2.13 7.70 10.39
CA ARG A 132 3.26 7.38 11.27
C ARG A 132 2.80 6.50 12.44
N TYR A 133 3.56 5.46 12.75
CA TYR A 133 3.29 4.57 13.88
C TYR A 133 4.59 4.05 14.50
N ARG A 134 4.89 4.49 15.73
CA ARG A 134 6.00 4.02 16.58
C ARG A 134 7.38 4.04 15.91
N GLY A 135 7.71 5.13 15.24
CA GLY A 135 8.99 5.32 14.54
C GLY A 135 8.99 4.92 13.07
N GLU A 136 7.96 4.22 12.58
CA GLU A 136 7.89 3.73 11.20
C GLU A 136 6.85 4.46 10.34
N ASP A 137 7.08 4.46 9.02
CA ASP A 137 6.11 4.88 8.02
C ASP A 137 5.13 3.72 7.75
N VAL A 138 3.83 4.01 7.87
CA VAL A 138 2.75 3.02 7.75
C VAL A 138 1.65 3.52 6.83
N LEU A 139 0.80 2.62 6.36
CA LEU A 139 -0.47 2.95 5.74
C LEU A 139 -1.61 2.82 6.76
N THR A 140 -2.51 3.79 6.73
CA THR A 140 -3.76 3.79 7.49
C THR A 140 -4.93 3.72 6.54
N VAL A 141 -5.92 2.89 6.86
CA VAL A 141 -7.19 2.84 6.14
C VAL A 141 -8.34 2.61 7.10
N MET A 142 -9.51 3.11 6.73
CA MET A 142 -10.72 3.06 7.50
C MET A 142 -11.68 2.02 6.91
N TRP A 143 -12.18 1.08 7.71
CA TRP A 143 -13.02 -0.05 7.25
C TRP A 143 -14.36 -0.10 8.01
N PRO A 144 -15.37 0.69 7.57
CA PRO A 144 -16.59 0.89 8.35
C PRO A 144 -17.47 -0.35 8.54
N GLU A 145 -17.45 -1.31 7.59
CA GLU A 145 -18.15 -2.61 7.72
C GLU A 145 -17.77 -3.36 9.01
N HIS A 146 -16.56 -3.12 9.53
CA HIS A 146 -16.02 -3.73 10.73
C HIS A 146 -15.82 -2.73 11.88
N GLU A 147 -16.36 -1.50 11.79
CA GLU A 147 -16.18 -0.41 12.76
C GLU A 147 -14.71 -0.22 13.20
N THR A 148 -13.76 -0.36 12.27
CA THR A 148 -12.32 -0.48 12.59
C THR A 148 -11.45 0.45 11.74
N GLY A 149 -10.52 1.14 12.39
CA GLY A 149 -9.34 1.75 11.76
C GLY A 149 -8.17 0.76 11.71
N VAL A 150 -7.56 0.58 10.54
CA VAL A 150 -6.52 -0.44 10.28
C VAL A 150 -5.18 0.23 9.95
N THR A 151 -4.09 -0.31 10.50
CA THR A 151 -2.72 0.15 10.22
C THR A 151 -1.88 -1.00 9.66
N PHE A 152 -1.15 -0.78 8.56
CA PHE A 152 -0.32 -1.77 7.91
C PHE A 152 1.05 -1.20 7.46
N ASP A 153 2.06 -2.06 7.40
CA ASP A 153 3.45 -1.69 7.16
C ASP A 153 3.83 -1.60 5.67
N SER A 154 5.10 -1.33 5.38
CA SER A 154 5.66 -1.37 4.01
C SER A 154 5.59 -2.75 3.34
N GLY A 155 5.46 -3.83 4.13
CA GLY A 155 5.20 -5.20 3.67
C GLY A 155 3.74 -5.51 3.40
N TYR A 156 2.86 -4.51 3.57
CA TYR A 156 1.40 -4.60 3.48
C TYR A 156 0.79 -5.58 4.49
N GLN A 157 1.48 -5.84 5.60
CA GLN A 157 0.99 -6.64 6.72
C GLN A 157 0.31 -5.75 7.76
N ILE A 158 -0.85 -6.20 8.28
CA ILE A 158 -1.62 -5.42 9.26
C ILE A 158 -0.96 -5.52 10.64
N VAL A 159 -0.37 -4.40 11.07
CA VAL A 159 0.36 -4.26 12.34
C VAL A 159 -0.51 -3.76 13.49
N ASN A 160 -1.63 -3.08 13.20
CA ASN A 160 -2.59 -2.65 14.24
C ASN A 160 -4.05 -2.60 13.75
N ARG A 161 -4.99 -2.71 14.70
CA ARG A 161 -6.42 -2.45 14.52
C ARG A 161 -6.95 -1.68 15.72
N VAL A 162 -7.68 -0.61 15.45
CA VAL A 162 -8.37 0.22 16.45
C VAL A 162 -9.86 0.03 16.25
N ASN A 163 -10.52 -0.64 17.19
CA ASN A 163 -11.95 -0.94 17.13
C ASN A 163 -12.73 0.24 17.72
N MET A 164 -13.71 0.79 17.00
CA MET A 164 -14.35 2.06 17.37
C MET A 164 -15.87 1.91 17.34
N THR A 165 -16.47 1.43 18.43
CA THR A 165 -17.91 1.17 18.46
C THR A 165 -18.75 2.43 18.20
N GLY A 166 -19.67 2.37 17.23
CA GLY A 166 -20.46 3.55 16.80
C GLY A 166 -19.65 4.57 15.99
N MET A 167 -18.58 4.12 15.36
CA MET A 167 -17.73 4.85 14.41
C MET A 167 -18.56 5.56 13.33
N ASP A 168 -18.23 6.83 13.11
CA ASP A 168 -18.71 7.58 11.96
C ASP A 168 -17.74 7.42 10.76
N MET A 169 -18.28 7.50 9.53
CA MET A 169 -17.54 7.20 8.31
C MET A 169 -16.63 8.32 7.76
N HIS A 170 -16.31 9.37 8.53
CA HIS A 170 -15.68 10.59 8.00
C HIS A 170 -14.21 10.83 8.41
N GLU A 171 -13.66 10.22 9.47
CA GLU A 171 -12.26 10.45 9.90
C GLU A 171 -11.65 9.25 10.64
N PHE A 172 -10.42 8.87 10.28
CA PHE A 172 -9.52 8.07 11.13
C PHE A 172 -8.08 8.62 11.01
N ASN A 173 -7.73 9.56 11.89
CA ASN A 173 -6.47 10.30 11.83
C ASN A 173 -5.51 9.84 12.94
N LEU A 174 -4.43 9.14 12.59
CA LEU A 174 -3.35 8.81 13.55
C LEU A 174 -2.55 10.07 13.91
N ILE A 175 -2.37 10.29 15.22
CA ILE A 175 -1.59 11.40 15.77
C ILE A 175 -0.59 10.88 16.81
N GLU A 176 0.31 11.73 17.29
CA GLU A 176 1.31 11.40 18.34
C GLU A 176 2.16 10.16 17.95
N ASP A 177 2.68 10.16 16.72
CA ASP A 177 3.41 9.01 16.11
C ASP A 177 2.63 7.69 16.22
N GLY A 178 1.30 7.78 16.10
CA GLY A 178 0.38 6.65 16.04
C GLY A 178 0.00 6.03 17.38
N THR A 179 0.38 6.60 18.53
CA THR A 179 -0.13 6.14 19.85
C THR A 179 -1.56 6.58 20.12
N ARG A 180 -2.05 7.58 19.38
CA ARG A 180 -3.42 8.11 19.43
C ARG A 180 -4.06 8.09 18.05
N ALA A 181 -5.38 8.00 18.00
CA ALA A 181 -6.18 8.25 16.80
C ALA A 181 -7.34 9.19 17.12
N LEU A 182 -7.71 10.04 16.16
CA LEU A 182 -8.94 10.83 16.19
C LEU A 182 -10.00 10.16 15.30
N THR A 183 -11.22 10.08 15.81
CA THR A 183 -12.40 9.61 15.07
C THR A 183 -13.60 10.49 15.34
N VAL A 184 -14.46 10.67 14.34
CA VAL A 184 -15.81 11.21 14.54
C VAL A 184 -16.71 10.11 15.14
N THR A 185 -17.73 10.50 15.90
CA THR A 185 -18.76 9.60 16.45
C THR A 185 -20.17 10.12 16.16
N SER A 186 -21.16 9.23 16.22
CA SER A 186 -22.57 9.56 16.04
C SER A 186 -23.39 9.06 17.23
N THR A 187 -24.36 9.83 17.72
CA THR A 187 -25.26 9.38 18.78
C THR A 187 -26.65 10.01 18.63
N GLU A 188 -27.70 9.18 18.72
CA GLU A 188 -29.09 9.66 18.65
C GLU A 188 -29.54 10.22 20.00
N HIS A 189 -29.90 11.50 20.03
CA HIS A 189 -30.34 12.18 21.23
C HIS A 189 -31.58 13.05 20.97
N LYS A 190 -32.18 13.50 22.07
CA LYS A 190 -33.21 14.54 22.05
C LYS A 190 -32.56 15.84 22.51
N SER A 191 -32.82 16.93 21.79
CA SER A 191 -32.44 18.27 22.23
C SER A 191 -33.01 18.57 23.62
N ILE A 192 -32.44 19.53 24.34
CA ILE A 192 -33.17 20.15 25.45
C ILE A 192 -34.32 21.00 24.89
N ILE A 193 -35.28 21.38 25.75
CA ILE A 193 -36.48 22.13 25.33
C ILE A 193 -36.08 23.54 24.86
N GLU A 194 -35.06 24.12 25.47
CA GLU A 194 -34.50 25.43 25.16
C GLU A 194 -33.89 25.48 23.75
N GLN A 195 -33.19 24.40 23.34
CA GLN A 195 -32.67 24.24 21.98
C GLN A 195 -33.79 24.11 20.94
N ALA A 196 -34.87 23.36 21.24
CA ALA A 196 -36.03 23.25 20.37
C ALA A 196 -36.78 24.59 20.24
N ALA A 197 -36.98 25.29 21.36
CA ALA A 197 -37.62 26.59 21.38
C ALA A 197 -36.81 27.67 20.63
N ALA A 198 -35.47 27.59 20.62
CA ALA A 198 -34.60 28.52 19.90
C ALA A 198 -34.80 28.49 18.37
N ILE A 199 -35.13 27.33 17.80
CA ILE A 199 -35.51 27.20 16.37
C ILE A 199 -37.02 27.37 16.13
N GLY A 200 -37.82 27.62 17.18
CA GLY A 200 -39.28 27.74 17.11
C GLY A 200 -40.03 26.41 17.03
N PHE A 201 -39.37 25.27 17.15
CA PHE A 201 -40.01 23.95 17.16
C PHE A 201 -40.69 23.68 18.50
N GLY A 202 -42.01 23.47 18.46
CA GLY A 202 -42.84 22.88 19.53
C GLY A 202 -42.65 23.44 20.95
N HIS A 203 -43.54 24.32 21.40
CA HIS A 203 -43.57 24.76 22.81
C HIS A 203 -43.62 23.54 23.78
N ASN A 204 -42.61 23.43 24.65
CA ASN A 204 -42.38 22.31 25.57
C ASN A 204 -42.14 20.94 24.90
N GLN A 205 -41.59 20.91 23.69
CA GLN A 205 -41.14 19.69 23.00
C GLN A 205 -39.62 19.60 22.90
N THR A 206 -39.11 18.45 22.44
CA THR A 206 -37.68 18.18 22.24
C THR A 206 -37.46 17.65 20.82
N CYS A 207 -36.51 18.21 20.08
CA CYS A 207 -36.22 17.79 18.71
C CYS A 207 -35.44 16.46 18.70
N GLN A 208 -35.93 15.42 18.02
CA GLN A 208 -35.21 14.16 17.87
C GLN A 208 -34.18 14.29 16.74
N SER A 209 -32.90 14.17 17.10
CA SER A 209 -31.77 14.64 16.30
C SER A 209 -30.60 13.68 16.40
N LEU A 210 -29.87 13.52 15.29
CA LEU A 210 -28.59 12.81 15.28
C LEU A 210 -27.50 13.82 15.64
N TRP A 211 -26.95 13.66 16.84
CA TRP A 211 -25.82 14.45 17.30
C TRP A 211 -24.52 13.76 16.85
N LYS A 212 -23.49 14.57 16.69
CA LYS A 212 -22.15 14.12 16.32
C LYS A 212 -21.19 14.52 17.44
N GLY A 213 -20.16 13.72 17.61
CA GLY A 213 -19.08 13.95 18.55
C GLY A 213 -17.74 13.59 17.93
N PHE A 214 -16.68 13.60 18.73
CA PHE A 214 -15.41 12.97 18.38
C PHE A 214 -14.76 12.33 19.59
N LYS A 215 -13.81 11.43 19.33
CA LYS A 215 -12.97 10.80 20.35
C LYS A 215 -11.51 10.88 19.95
N GLU A 216 -10.65 11.11 20.93
CA GLU A 216 -9.25 10.71 20.86
C GLU A 216 -9.11 9.36 21.57
N VAL A 217 -8.66 8.35 20.84
CA VAL A 217 -8.55 6.97 21.34
C VAL A 217 -7.10 6.50 21.42
N ASP A 218 -6.80 5.69 22.41
CA ASP A 218 -5.56 4.96 22.58
C ASP A 218 -5.47 3.81 21.55
N THR A 219 -4.46 3.81 20.69
CA THR A 219 -4.40 2.85 19.58
C THR A 219 -3.95 1.44 19.98
N ALA A 220 -3.53 1.23 21.22
CA ALA A 220 -3.16 -0.10 21.74
C ALA A 220 -4.30 -0.78 22.51
N THR A 221 -5.23 0.00 23.08
CA THR A 221 -6.36 -0.49 23.89
C THR A 221 -7.73 -0.18 23.31
N SER A 222 -7.79 0.63 22.23
CA SER A 222 -9.02 1.16 21.62
C SER A 222 -9.95 1.91 22.58
N GLN A 223 -9.44 2.39 23.72
CA GLN A 223 -10.21 3.15 24.70
C GLN A 223 -10.12 4.67 24.43
N PRO A 224 -11.20 5.44 24.62
CA PRO A 224 -11.12 6.89 24.60
C PRO A 224 -10.28 7.43 25.76
N VAL A 225 -9.45 8.42 25.45
CA VAL A 225 -8.78 9.29 26.45
C VAL A 225 -9.38 10.68 26.47
N PHE A 226 -10.06 11.08 25.39
CA PHE A 226 -10.91 12.27 25.31
C PHE A 226 -12.18 11.91 24.50
N GLU A 227 -13.33 12.42 24.93
CA GLU A 227 -14.63 12.23 24.28
C GLU A 227 -15.44 13.52 24.40
N TRP A 228 -16.09 13.92 23.30
CA TRP A 228 -16.79 15.20 23.20
C TRP A 228 -18.05 15.06 22.34
N ASP A 229 -19.20 15.53 22.82
CA ASP A 229 -20.49 15.52 22.11
C ASP A 229 -20.92 16.96 21.81
N GLY A 230 -21.23 17.26 20.54
CA GLY A 230 -21.70 18.58 20.13
C GLY A 230 -23.01 19.03 20.82
N ARG A 231 -23.77 18.10 21.43
CA ARG A 231 -25.02 18.36 22.15
C ARG A 231 -24.92 19.37 23.29
N ASP A 232 -23.82 19.32 24.02
CA ASP A 232 -23.60 20.15 25.20
C ASP A 232 -22.91 21.49 24.86
N HIS A 233 -22.52 21.69 23.58
CA HIS A 233 -21.66 22.80 23.16
C HIS A 233 -22.15 23.60 21.93
N ILE A 234 -23.03 23.05 21.09
CA ILE A 234 -23.54 23.69 19.86
C ILE A 234 -25.08 23.76 19.90
N GLY A 235 -25.64 24.93 19.60
CA GLY A 235 -27.09 25.15 19.56
C GLY A 235 -27.73 24.74 18.23
N LEU A 236 -29.01 24.33 18.26
CA LEU A 236 -29.80 24.09 17.04
C LEU A 236 -29.95 25.35 16.17
N ASP A 237 -29.77 26.54 16.74
CA ASP A 237 -29.75 27.84 16.05
C ASP A 237 -28.44 28.12 15.28
N GLU A 238 -27.44 27.22 15.36
CA GLU A 238 -26.25 27.22 14.51
C GLU A 238 -26.44 26.40 13.23
N VAL A 239 -27.52 25.63 13.12
CA VAL A 239 -27.75 24.72 11.98
C VAL A 239 -28.23 25.50 10.75
N THR A 240 -27.46 25.41 9.67
CA THR A 240 -27.77 26.02 8.37
C THR A 240 -28.29 25.01 7.34
N PHE A 241 -28.24 23.71 7.66
CA PHE A 241 -28.82 22.64 6.85
C PHE A 241 -30.28 22.33 7.26
N VAL A 242 -31.20 23.22 6.88
CA VAL A 242 -32.66 23.04 7.03
C VAL A 242 -33.24 22.67 5.66
N SER A 243 -33.57 21.39 5.45
CA SER A 243 -34.02 20.86 4.15
C SER A 243 -35.53 20.65 4.02
N ASP A 244 -36.27 20.77 5.13
CA ASP A 244 -37.71 20.55 5.26
C ASP A 244 -38.21 21.34 6.49
N ASP A 245 -39.49 21.30 6.82
CA ASP A 245 -40.02 21.90 8.05
C ASP A 245 -39.48 21.19 9.32
N TYR A 246 -39.31 21.93 10.42
CA TYR A 246 -38.85 21.35 11.69
C TYR A 246 -39.79 20.27 12.23
N ASP A 247 -41.10 20.34 11.98
CA ASP A 247 -42.04 19.25 12.31
C ASP A 247 -41.69 17.94 11.59
N VAL A 248 -41.13 18.00 10.38
CA VAL A 248 -40.67 16.81 9.64
C VAL A 248 -39.28 16.37 10.12
N LEU A 249 -38.35 17.32 10.26
CA LEU A 249 -36.96 17.05 10.64
C LEU A 249 -36.86 16.45 12.05
N CYS A 250 -37.47 17.10 13.05
CA CYS A 250 -37.40 16.72 14.46
C CYS A 250 -38.15 15.43 14.82
N HIS A 251 -38.86 14.80 13.86
CA HIS A 251 -39.45 13.47 13.98
C HIS A 251 -38.71 12.39 13.18
N ARG A 252 -37.59 12.71 12.52
CA ARG A 252 -36.87 11.82 11.59
C ARG A 252 -35.35 11.75 11.82
N ASN A 253 -34.89 11.92 13.07
CA ASN A 253 -33.48 11.93 13.46
C ASN A 253 -32.65 12.92 12.63
N TRP A 254 -33.03 14.21 12.68
CA TRP A 254 -32.35 15.27 11.92
C TRP A 254 -30.84 15.30 12.21
N ASP A 255 -30.03 15.05 11.18
CA ASP A 255 -28.58 15.23 11.22
C ASP A 255 -28.25 16.72 11.13
N ILE A 256 -27.92 17.29 12.28
CA ILE A 256 -27.84 18.72 12.55
C ILE A 256 -26.42 19.29 12.49
N LEU A 257 -25.41 18.45 12.74
CA LEU A 257 -24.01 18.87 12.83
C LEU A 257 -23.17 18.30 11.70
N HIS A 258 -23.33 17.01 11.40
CA HIS A 258 -22.61 16.28 10.35
C HIS A 258 -21.10 16.61 10.35
N PHE A 259 -20.42 16.27 11.46
CA PHE A 259 -18.97 16.41 11.54
C PHE A 259 -18.29 15.51 10.50
N ASN A 260 -17.28 16.06 9.83
CA ASN A 260 -16.65 15.38 8.68
C ASN A 260 -15.12 15.48 8.59
N ALA A 261 -14.51 16.14 9.58
CA ALA A 261 -13.08 16.09 9.82
C ALA A 261 -12.78 16.51 11.27
N VAL A 262 -11.75 15.89 11.87
CA VAL A 262 -11.17 16.34 13.15
C VAL A 262 -9.64 16.21 13.12
N ASP A 263 -8.97 17.26 13.60
CA ASP A 263 -7.51 17.39 13.60
C ASP A 263 -7.05 18.05 14.92
N LYS A 264 -5.77 17.92 15.30
CA LYS A 264 -5.25 18.43 16.59
C LYS A 264 -4.26 19.58 16.38
N PHE A 265 -4.47 20.68 17.08
CA PHE A 265 -3.54 21.80 17.12
C PHE A 265 -2.31 21.44 17.98
N PRO A 266 -1.13 22.03 17.70
CA PRO A 266 0.08 21.87 18.53
C PRO A 266 -0.04 22.32 20.00
N ASP A 267 -1.10 23.04 20.38
CA ASP A 267 -1.39 23.41 21.76
C ASP A 267 -2.34 22.42 22.48
N GLY A 268 -2.69 21.31 21.83
CA GLY A 268 -3.51 20.21 22.37
C GLY A 268 -4.97 20.25 21.94
N ASP A 269 -5.50 21.43 21.63
CA ASP A 269 -6.90 21.66 21.23
C ASP A 269 -7.25 21.02 19.89
N TYR A 270 -8.54 20.86 19.62
CA TYR A 270 -9.04 20.19 18.42
C TYR A 270 -9.65 21.18 17.41
N LEU A 271 -9.37 20.97 16.12
CA LEU A 271 -10.07 21.59 15.00
C LEU A 271 -11.16 20.64 14.51
N LEU A 272 -12.41 21.09 14.49
CA LEU A 272 -13.57 20.28 14.16
C LEU A 272 -14.37 20.90 13.01
N SER A 273 -14.66 20.13 11.96
CA SER A 273 -15.41 20.58 10.80
C SER A 273 -16.86 20.09 10.82
N ALA A 274 -17.83 21.00 10.87
CA ALA A 274 -19.25 20.71 10.84
C ALA A 274 -19.87 21.08 9.49
N ARG A 275 -20.33 20.10 8.73
CA ARG A 275 -20.95 20.34 7.42
C ARG A 275 -22.28 21.07 7.57
N HIS A 276 -23.07 20.78 8.60
CA HIS A 276 -24.47 21.25 8.67
C HIS A 276 -24.66 22.58 9.41
N THR A 277 -23.59 23.15 10.00
CA THR A 277 -23.55 24.54 10.50
C THR A 277 -22.67 25.48 9.64
N ASP A 278 -22.05 24.98 8.56
CA ASP A 278 -21.05 25.71 7.75
C ASP A 278 -19.91 26.34 8.58
N THR A 279 -19.48 25.64 9.65
CA THR A 279 -18.57 26.18 10.66
C THR A 279 -17.38 25.24 10.93
N LEU A 280 -16.20 25.83 11.12
CA LEU A 280 -15.08 25.19 11.80
C LEU A 280 -15.00 25.69 13.25
N TYR A 281 -14.86 24.77 14.19
CA TYR A 281 -14.76 25.05 15.63
C TYR A 281 -13.35 24.73 16.13
N LYS A 282 -12.79 25.56 17.03
CA LYS A 282 -11.69 25.13 17.92
C LYS A 282 -12.27 24.73 19.27
N VAL A 283 -11.95 23.51 19.72
CA VAL A 283 -12.44 22.92 20.96
C VAL A 283 -11.27 22.76 21.94
N SER A 284 -11.45 23.28 23.15
CA SER A 284 -10.51 23.19 24.26
C SER A 284 -10.30 21.73 24.69
N HIS A 285 -9.04 21.28 24.73
CA HIS A 285 -8.70 19.95 25.25
C HIS A 285 -8.77 19.86 26.79
N ILE A 286 -8.91 20.99 27.48
CA ILE A 286 -8.90 21.08 28.95
C ILE A 286 -10.31 20.84 29.52
N ASP A 287 -11.33 21.37 28.86
CA ASP A 287 -12.71 21.41 29.37
C ASP A 287 -13.81 21.23 28.29
N GLY A 288 -13.44 20.96 27.03
CA GLY A 288 -14.38 20.82 25.92
C GLY A 288 -15.04 22.13 25.47
N SER A 289 -14.67 23.29 26.02
CA SER A 289 -15.27 24.56 25.64
C SER A 289 -14.93 24.97 24.18
N THR A 290 -15.88 25.59 23.49
CA THR A 290 -15.65 26.17 22.15
C THR A 290 -14.83 27.44 22.28
N VAL A 291 -13.56 27.38 21.88
CA VAL A 291 -12.59 28.50 21.95
C VAL A 291 -12.89 29.56 20.89
N TRP A 292 -13.27 29.15 19.67
CA TRP A 292 -13.80 30.03 18.63
C TRP A 292 -14.59 29.27 17.56
N ARG A 293 -15.39 30.02 16.81
CA ARG A 293 -16.13 29.64 15.59
C ARG A 293 -15.62 30.42 14.39
N LEU A 294 -15.38 29.72 13.28
CA LEU A 294 -15.09 30.31 11.98
C LEU A 294 -16.17 29.84 10.98
N GLY A 295 -16.96 30.76 10.46
CA GLY A 295 -18.09 30.42 9.57
C GLY A 295 -19.45 30.37 10.27
N GLY A 296 -20.45 29.81 9.57
CA GLY A 296 -21.83 29.68 10.03
C GLY A 296 -22.54 30.99 10.40
N THR A 297 -23.54 30.87 11.26
CA THR A 297 -24.36 31.99 11.76
C THR A 297 -23.73 32.76 12.92
N LYS A 298 -22.69 32.19 13.57
CA LYS A 298 -22.06 32.72 14.78
C LYS A 298 -20.52 32.80 14.67
N SER A 299 -19.98 33.18 13.50
CA SER A 299 -18.53 33.36 13.29
C SER A 299 -17.97 34.42 14.25
N ASP A 300 -16.96 34.06 15.04
CA ASP A 300 -16.21 35.01 15.87
C ASP A 300 -15.23 35.84 15.02
N PHE A 301 -14.82 35.31 13.86
CA PHE A 301 -13.92 35.99 12.92
C PHE A 301 -14.67 36.90 11.94
N LYS A 302 -14.12 38.10 11.73
CA LYS A 302 -14.41 38.98 10.61
C LYS A 302 -13.69 38.48 9.36
N PHE A 303 -14.35 38.53 8.21
CA PHE A 303 -13.75 38.12 6.94
C PHE A 303 -13.11 39.32 6.25
N ALA A 304 -11.84 39.20 5.86
CA ALA A 304 -11.10 40.26 5.17
C ALA A 304 -11.61 40.53 3.75
N THR A 305 -12.13 39.49 3.07
CA THR A 305 -12.82 39.58 1.78
C THR A 305 -14.04 38.62 1.78
N PRO A 306 -15.00 38.77 0.86
CA PRO A 306 -16.11 37.82 0.72
C PRO A 306 -15.64 36.38 0.45
N ASP A 307 -14.50 36.21 -0.20
CA ASP A 307 -13.95 34.93 -0.66
C ASP A 307 -13.52 34.01 0.49
N VAL A 308 -13.42 34.53 1.73
CA VAL A 308 -13.22 33.76 2.96
C VAL A 308 -14.44 32.88 3.29
N LYS A 309 -15.63 33.22 2.78
CA LYS A 309 -16.87 32.46 3.03
C LYS A 309 -16.83 31.10 2.31
N PHE A 310 -17.12 30.05 3.06
CA PHE A 310 -17.27 28.67 2.58
C PHE A 310 -18.65 28.10 2.97
N SER A 311 -19.02 26.93 2.45
CA SER A 311 -20.15 26.14 2.95
C SER A 311 -19.99 24.64 2.70
N ARG A 312 -20.60 23.83 3.56
CA ARG A 312 -20.61 22.35 3.52
C ARG A 312 -19.22 21.72 3.43
N GLN A 313 -18.20 22.40 3.93
CA GLN A 313 -16.77 22.10 3.81
C GLN A 313 -16.38 20.74 4.40
N HIS A 314 -15.34 20.11 3.87
CA HIS A 314 -14.77 18.82 4.34
C HIS A 314 -13.25 18.91 4.55
N HIS A 315 -12.67 17.91 5.22
CA HIS A 315 -11.21 17.75 5.38
C HIS A 315 -10.51 19.03 5.88
N ALA A 316 -11.07 19.64 6.92
CA ALA A 316 -10.43 20.75 7.63
C ALA A 316 -9.20 20.23 8.38
N THR A 317 -8.09 20.95 8.28
CA THR A 317 -6.78 20.54 8.80
C THR A 317 -6.00 21.75 9.30
N VAL A 318 -5.23 21.55 10.37
CA VAL A 318 -4.27 22.51 10.89
C VAL A 318 -3.03 22.48 10.00
N ARG A 319 -2.51 23.66 9.61
CA ARG A 319 -1.28 23.78 8.82
C ARG A 319 -0.17 24.48 9.58
N LEU A 320 -0.50 25.54 10.30
CA LEU A 320 0.41 26.26 11.20
C LEU A 320 -0.38 26.76 12.42
N HIS A 321 0.28 26.87 13.57
CA HIS A 321 -0.32 27.45 14.78
C HIS A 321 0.75 28.10 15.66
N ASN A 322 0.37 29.21 16.31
CA ASN A 322 1.09 29.87 17.39
C ASN A 322 0.09 30.69 18.23
N SER A 323 0.55 31.27 19.34
CA SER A 323 -0.28 32.04 20.29
C SER A 323 -0.94 33.31 19.74
N THR A 324 -0.68 33.70 18.49
CA THR A 324 -1.27 34.89 17.84
C THR A 324 -1.98 34.60 16.51
N SER A 325 -1.66 33.49 15.85
CA SER A 325 -2.27 33.13 14.57
C SER A 325 -2.29 31.63 14.27
N SER A 326 -3.22 31.22 13.41
CA SER A 326 -3.25 29.88 12.81
C SER A 326 -3.32 29.97 11.29
N VAL A 327 -2.93 28.91 10.62
CA VAL A 327 -3.31 28.63 9.23
C VAL A 327 -4.08 27.32 9.22
N VAL A 328 -5.26 27.33 8.60
CA VAL A 328 -6.11 26.14 8.40
C VAL A 328 -6.36 25.92 6.91
N GLY A 329 -6.43 24.66 6.50
CA GLY A 329 -6.78 24.26 5.13
C GLY A 329 -8.04 23.40 5.11
N MET A 330 -8.94 23.62 4.17
CA MET A 330 -10.14 22.81 3.97
C MET A 330 -10.46 22.58 2.49
N PHE A 331 -11.33 21.61 2.21
CA PHE A 331 -12.06 21.52 0.94
C PHE A 331 -13.39 22.29 1.10
N ASP A 332 -13.54 23.41 0.41
CA ASP A 332 -14.79 24.20 0.36
C ASP A 332 -15.69 23.61 -0.74
N ASN A 333 -16.73 22.89 -0.32
CA ASN A 333 -17.74 22.34 -1.23
C ASN A 333 -18.62 23.45 -1.82
N ALA A 334 -18.69 24.61 -1.19
CA ALA A 334 -19.37 25.84 -1.61
C ALA A 334 -20.89 25.74 -1.88
N ILE A 335 -21.53 24.59 -1.68
CA ILE A 335 -22.93 24.35 -2.06
C ILE A 335 -23.94 24.84 -1.00
N GLY A 336 -25.09 25.34 -1.46
CA GLY A 336 -26.22 25.74 -0.61
C GLY A 336 -27.13 24.59 -0.16
N THR A 337 -28.13 24.91 0.67
CA THR A 337 -29.17 23.96 1.14
C THR A 337 -30.48 24.13 0.37
N GLY A 338 -30.88 23.12 -0.41
CA GLY A 338 -32.16 23.13 -1.13
C GLY A 338 -32.14 23.92 -2.45
N ALA A 339 -33.25 23.87 -3.19
CA ALA A 339 -33.30 24.23 -4.61
C ALA A 339 -33.04 25.71 -4.96
N ASN A 340 -33.07 26.63 -3.97
CA ASN A 340 -32.94 28.07 -4.16
C ASN A 340 -31.79 28.69 -3.33
N ALA A 341 -30.91 27.88 -2.72
CA ALA A 341 -29.82 28.41 -1.90
C ALA A 341 -28.57 28.63 -2.75
N GLU A 342 -28.24 29.90 -2.96
CA GLU A 342 -27.05 30.31 -3.70
C GLU A 342 -25.76 29.72 -3.07
N PRO A 343 -24.83 29.20 -3.88
CA PRO A 343 -23.50 28.79 -3.45
C PRO A 343 -22.74 29.88 -2.66
N SER A 344 -21.85 29.49 -1.74
CA SER A 344 -20.95 30.45 -1.08
C SER A 344 -19.83 30.95 -2.01
N HIS A 345 -19.47 30.15 -3.02
CA HIS A 345 -18.49 30.43 -4.06
C HIS A 345 -18.96 29.80 -5.39
N ALA A 346 -18.50 30.30 -6.53
CA ALA A 346 -19.00 29.89 -7.85
C ALA A 346 -18.75 28.40 -8.21
N ASN A 347 -17.72 27.82 -7.60
CA ASN A 347 -17.27 26.44 -7.75
C ASN A 347 -16.71 25.93 -6.42
N SER A 348 -16.60 24.61 -6.26
CA SER A 348 -15.85 24.05 -5.12
C SER A 348 -14.36 24.29 -5.29
N ARG A 349 -13.61 24.33 -4.18
CA ARG A 349 -12.19 24.69 -4.17
C ARG A 349 -11.45 24.14 -2.95
N GLY A 350 -10.15 23.93 -3.08
CA GLY A 350 -9.26 23.91 -1.91
C GLY A 350 -9.12 25.34 -1.39
N LEU A 351 -9.19 25.53 -0.08
CA LEU A 351 -9.14 26.86 0.55
C LEU A 351 -8.17 26.84 1.74
N MET A 352 -7.20 27.75 1.74
CA MET A 352 -6.28 27.96 2.85
C MET A 352 -6.49 29.36 3.46
N LEU A 353 -6.80 29.39 4.75
CA LEU A 353 -7.12 30.61 5.50
C LEU A 353 -6.06 30.88 6.58
N ALA A 354 -5.58 32.11 6.65
CA ALA A 354 -4.86 32.64 7.80
C ALA A 354 -5.87 33.25 8.80
N LEU A 355 -5.70 32.95 10.08
CA LEU A 355 -6.53 33.40 11.19
C LEU A 355 -5.66 34.21 12.15
N ASP A 356 -6.04 35.47 12.40
CA ASP A 356 -5.44 36.34 13.43
C ASP A 356 -6.32 36.31 14.68
N HIS A 357 -5.78 35.76 15.77
CA HIS A 357 -6.48 35.58 17.05
C HIS A 357 -6.47 36.83 17.93
N GLN A 358 -5.73 37.88 17.56
CA GLN A 358 -5.74 39.18 18.26
C GLN A 358 -6.79 40.13 17.67
N THR A 359 -6.94 40.18 16.35
CA THR A 359 -7.93 41.03 15.68
C THR A 359 -9.26 40.33 15.40
N MET A 360 -9.28 39.00 15.55
CA MET A 360 -10.32 38.07 15.10
C MET A 360 -10.67 38.33 13.63
N THR A 361 -9.65 38.19 12.77
CA THR A 361 -9.77 38.37 11.31
C THR A 361 -9.30 37.11 10.59
N ALA A 362 -10.11 36.63 9.64
CA ALA A 362 -9.79 35.54 8.74
C ALA A 362 -9.57 36.06 7.31
N SER A 363 -8.54 35.55 6.64
CA SER A 363 -8.10 35.97 5.30
C SER A 363 -7.73 34.78 4.44
N VAL A 364 -8.13 34.79 3.15
CA VAL A 364 -7.64 33.81 2.18
C VAL A 364 -6.16 34.06 1.92
N ILE A 365 -5.34 33.00 1.95
CA ILE A 365 -3.93 33.06 1.55
C ILE A 365 -3.60 32.17 0.34
N ALA A 366 -4.44 31.17 0.05
CA ALA A 366 -4.44 30.44 -1.22
C ALA A 366 -5.81 29.82 -1.49
N GLN A 367 -6.15 29.65 -2.78
CA GLN A 367 -7.30 28.86 -3.22
C GLN A 367 -6.95 28.04 -4.47
N TYR A 368 -7.67 26.93 -4.66
CA TYR A 368 -7.43 25.94 -5.71
C TYR A 368 -8.76 25.51 -6.31
N ASP A 369 -9.18 26.14 -7.40
CA ASP A 369 -10.51 25.98 -7.99
C ASP A 369 -10.67 24.65 -8.77
N HIS A 370 -11.88 24.09 -8.77
CA HIS A 370 -12.23 22.86 -9.51
C HIS A 370 -11.88 22.99 -11.01
N PRO A 371 -11.19 22.02 -11.64
CA PRO A 371 -10.78 22.10 -13.05
C PRO A 371 -11.91 22.47 -14.03
N ASP A 372 -13.06 21.80 -13.93
CA ASP A 372 -14.27 22.09 -14.72
C ASP A 372 -15.09 23.31 -14.27
N GLY A 373 -14.69 24.02 -13.21
CA GLY A 373 -15.49 25.06 -12.57
C GLY A 373 -16.77 24.54 -11.89
N ALA A 374 -16.79 23.29 -11.45
CA ALA A 374 -17.98 22.61 -10.93
C ALA A 374 -18.13 22.67 -9.40
N LEU A 375 -19.30 22.22 -8.91
CA LEU A 375 -19.62 22.07 -7.47
C LEU A 375 -19.64 20.58 -7.06
N THR A 376 -18.74 20.19 -6.18
CA THR A 376 -18.69 18.89 -5.49
C THR A 376 -19.64 18.91 -4.29
N ASN A 377 -20.84 18.34 -4.43
CA ASN A 377 -21.91 18.34 -3.41
C ASN A 377 -21.48 17.85 -1.99
N SER A 378 -20.59 16.86 -1.90
CA SER A 378 -20.11 16.34 -0.62
C SER A 378 -18.77 15.61 -0.73
N ARG A 379 -18.09 15.45 0.41
CA ARG A 379 -16.78 14.81 0.55
C ARG A 379 -15.70 15.55 -0.25
N GLY A 380 -14.54 14.92 -0.41
CA GLY A 380 -13.38 15.50 -1.06
C GLY A 380 -12.28 15.90 -0.07
N SER A 381 -11.11 16.21 -0.59
CA SER A 381 -9.90 16.49 0.20
C SER A 381 -9.06 17.60 -0.43
N PHE A 382 -8.54 18.48 0.42
CA PHE A 382 -7.44 19.39 0.11
C PHE A 382 -6.20 18.98 0.91
N GLN A 383 -5.08 18.74 0.22
CA GLN A 383 -3.79 18.43 0.81
C GLN A 383 -2.73 19.43 0.33
N SER A 384 -1.95 19.96 1.25
CA SER A 384 -0.74 20.74 0.93
C SER A 384 0.46 19.78 0.78
N LEU A 385 1.22 19.90 -0.30
CA LEU A 385 2.37 19.04 -0.62
C LEU A 385 3.69 19.68 -0.19
N SER A 386 4.75 18.86 -0.07
CA SER A 386 6.06 19.27 0.45
C SER A 386 6.83 20.29 -0.40
N ASN A 387 6.46 20.44 -1.68
CA ASN A 387 6.97 21.49 -2.58
C ASN A 387 6.11 22.77 -2.59
N GLY A 388 5.05 22.84 -1.77
CA GLY A 388 4.09 23.94 -1.71
C GLY A 388 2.89 23.81 -2.65
N ASN A 389 2.83 22.80 -3.53
CA ASN A 389 1.68 22.55 -4.37
C ASN A 389 0.45 22.13 -3.54
N ALA A 390 -0.73 22.24 -4.14
CA ALA A 390 -1.97 21.66 -3.63
C ALA A 390 -2.33 20.39 -4.41
N PHE A 391 -2.75 19.35 -3.69
CA PHE A 391 -3.42 18.18 -4.25
C PHE A 391 -4.88 18.17 -3.81
N MET A 392 -5.76 17.86 -4.76
CA MET A 392 -7.21 17.93 -4.60
C MET A 392 -7.87 16.61 -5.00
N GLY A 393 -8.79 16.12 -4.17
CA GLY A 393 -9.70 15.01 -4.50
C GLY A 393 -11.14 15.51 -4.57
N TRP A 394 -11.79 15.39 -5.74
CA TRP A 394 -13.08 16.03 -6.07
C TRP A 394 -14.32 15.11 -5.92
N THR A 395 -14.17 13.96 -5.25
CA THR A 395 -15.18 12.91 -5.02
C THR A 395 -15.70 12.20 -6.27
N TYR A 396 -16.24 12.92 -7.26
CA TYR A 396 -16.89 12.37 -8.44
C TYR A 396 -15.86 11.86 -9.45
N HIS A 397 -16.15 10.71 -10.08
CA HIS A 397 -15.23 9.99 -10.99
C HIS A 397 -13.83 9.70 -10.41
N THR A 398 -13.69 9.75 -9.07
CA THR A 398 -12.38 9.82 -8.39
C THR A 398 -11.45 10.84 -9.08
N GLN A 399 -11.99 12.02 -9.41
CA GLN A 399 -11.23 13.08 -10.07
C GLN A 399 -10.23 13.69 -9.09
N LEU A 400 -9.01 13.90 -9.59
CA LEU A 400 -7.84 14.37 -8.88
C LEU A 400 -7.30 15.60 -9.62
N SER A 401 -6.75 16.58 -8.90
CA SER A 401 -5.88 17.58 -9.54
C SER A 401 -4.70 17.98 -8.66
N GLU A 402 -3.64 18.47 -9.31
CA GLU A 402 -2.51 19.12 -8.65
C GLU A 402 -2.35 20.54 -9.21
N HIS A 403 -2.11 21.49 -8.32
CA HIS A 403 -1.97 22.92 -8.61
C HIS A 403 -0.68 23.46 -7.98
N THR A 404 -0.02 24.41 -8.63
CA THR A 404 1.09 25.15 -8.00
C THR A 404 0.60 26.07 -6.87
N VAL A 405 1.53 26.57 -6.06
CA VAL A 405 1.27 27.47 -4.91
C VAL A 405 0.26 28.59 -5.23
N ASP A 406 0.35 29.16 -6.42
CA ASP A 406 -0.44 30.27 -6.97
C ASP A 406 -1.76 29.86 -7.65
N GLY A 407 -2.17 28.59 -7.55
CA GLY A 407 -3.47 28.09 -8.00
C GLY A 407 -3.51 27.49 -9.41
N LYS A 408 -2.48 27.70 -10.24
CA LYS A 408 -2.42 27.17 -11.61
C LYS A 408 -2.45 25.63 -11.62
N LEU A 409 -3.44 25.07 -12.31
CA LEU A 409 -3.57 23.64 -12.60
C LEU A 409 -2.34 23.10 -13.37
N ILE A 410 -1.73 22.02 -12.89
CA ILE A 410 -0.57 21.36 -13.50
C ILE A 410 -0.76 19.86 -13.77
N LEU A 411 -1.71 19.22 -13.08
CA LEU A 411 -2.19 17.86 -13.38
C LEU A 411 -3.68 17.75 -13.11
N GLU A 412 -4.37 16.97 -13.94
CA GLU A 412 -5.70 16.45 -13.68
C GLU A 412 -5.72 14.94 -13.97
N ALA A 413 -6.46 14.17 -13.19
CA ALA A 413 -6.79 12.78 -13.51
C ALA A 413 -8.26 12.44 -13.15
N SER A 414 -8.86 11.47 -13.83
CA SER A 414 -10.16 10.87 -13.43
C SER A 414 -10.21 9.39 -13.80
N LEU A 415 -10.89 8.56 -13.02
CA LEU A 415 -11.12 7.17 -13.39
C LEU A 415 -12.04 7.08 -14.62
N LYS A 416 -11.68 6.21 -15.57
CA LYS A 416 -12.50 5.91 -16.75
C LYS A 416 -13.87 5.38 -16.36
N ARG A 417 -13.88 4.47 -15.38
CA ARG A 417 -15.08 3.92 -14.75
C ARG A 417 -15.72 4.93 -13.80
N PRO A 418 -17.02 5.26 -13.97
CA PRO A 418 -17.79 6.01 -12.98
C PRO A 418 -17.73 5.33 -11.61
N SER A 419 -17.16 6.05 -10.65
CA SER A 419 -16.81 5.61 -9.30
C SER A 419 -16.54 6.84 -8.43
N HIS A 420 -16.51 6.67 -7.12
CA HIS A 420 -16.24 7.73 -6.15
C HIS A 420 -15.06 7.35 -5.26
N SER A 421 -14.31 8.32 -4.77
CA SER A 421 -13.43 8.14 -3.60
C SER A 421 -13.79 9.20 -2.56
N TYR A 422 -13.72 8.83 -1.28
CA TYR A 422 -14.24 9.66 -0.20
C TYR A 422 -13.30 10.85 0.09
N ARG A 423 -12.02 10.55 0.17
CA ARG A 423 -10.87 11.47 0.11
C ARG A 423 -9.84 10.83 -0.83
N SER A 424 -8.91 11.63 -1.32
CA SER A 424 -7.78 11.18 -2.13
C SER A 424 -6.53 11.99 -1.76
N TYR A 425 -5.37 11.35 -1.78
CA TYR A 425 -4.12 11.94 -1.28
C TYR A 425 -2.94 11.67 -2.22
N LYS A 426 -1.87 12.46 -2.08
CA LYS A 426 -0.58 12.24 -2.76
C LYS A 426 0.58 12.28 -1.78
N PHE A 427 1.39 11.23 -1.75
CA PHE A 427 2.52 11.09 -0.81
C PHE A 427 3.68 10.28 -1.42
N PRO A 428 4.93 10.49 -0.99
CA PRO A 428 5.99 9.50 -1.18
C PRO A 428 5.65 8.23 -0.38
N TRP A 429 6.08 7.07 -0.89
CA TRP A 429 5.92 5.78 -0.20
C TRP A 429 6.99 4.79 -0.66
N VAL A 430 7.38 3.87 0.22
CA VAL A 430 8.31 2.79 -0.09
C VAL A 430 7.66 1.45 0.28
N GLY A 431 7.08 0.80 -0.72
CA GLY A 431 6.44 -0.51 -0.59
C GLY A 431 7.43 -1.64 -0.88
N ARG A 432 7.50 -2.61 0.03
CA ARG A 432 8.40 -3.77 0.06
C ARG A 432 7.59 -5.04 0.41
N PRO A 433 6.72 -5.53 -0.48
CA PRO A 433 5.70 -6.52 -0.14
C PRO A 433 6.30 -7.79 0.45
N ALA A 434 5.65 -8.34 1.49
CA ALA A 434 6.08 -9.59 2.13
C ALA A 434 5.74 -10.86 1.32
N GLN A 435 4.94 -10.72 0.25
CA GLN A 435 4.66 -11.77 -0.73
C GLN A 435 5.76 -11.78 -1.81
N GLU A 436 5.98 -12.92 -2.46
CA GLU A 436 6.89 -13.03 -3.61
C GLU A 436 6.29 -12.35 -4.87
N PRO A 437 7.11 -12.02 -5.90
CA PRO A 437 6.63 -11.63 -7.22
C PRO A 437 5.72 -12.68 -7.87
N ASP A 438 4.62 -12.21 -8.46
CA ASP A 438 3.66 -13.03 -9.19
C ASP A 438 4.10 -13.20 -10.65
N VAL A 439 4.11 -14.43 -11.16
CA VAL A 439 4.63 -14.77 -12.50
C VAL A 439 3.67 -15.67 -13.27
N PHE A 440 3.41 -15.32 -14.54
CA PHE A 440 2.77 -16.19 -15.53
C PHE A 440 3.71 -16.39 -16.72
N SER A 441 4.03 -17.65 -17.06
CA SER A 441 4.91 -18.00 -18.19
C SER A 441 4.17 -18.86 -19.22
N SER A 442 4.31 -18.53 -20.50
CA SER A 442 3.70 -19.29 -21.61
C SER A 442 4.55 -19.24 -22.88
N THR A 443 4.44 -20.25 -23.73
CA THR A 443 5.11 -20.26 -25.03
C THR A 443 4.35 -19.46 -26.08
N SER A 444 5.06 -18.67 -26.87
CA SER A 444 4.59 -18.11 -28.13
C SER A 444 5.28 -18.80 -29.32
N SER A 445 4.54 -18.97 -30.41
CA SER A 445 5.05 -19.47 -31.69
C SER A 445 4.60 -18.54 -32.82
N SER A 446 5.55 -18.07 -33.63
CA SER A 446 5.21 -17.38 -34.88
C SER A 446 4.64 -18.35 -35.92
N VAL A 447 4.04 -17.84 -37.01
CA VAL A 447 3.70 -18.64 -38.21
C VAL A 447 3.96 -17.80 -39.46
N GLN A 448 4.71 -18.34 -40.43
CA GLN A 448 5.06 -17.68 -41.69
C GLN A 448 5.19 -18.72 -42.83
N GLY A 449 4.05 -19.21 -43.33
CA GLY A 449 3.99 -20.21 -44.40
C GLY A 449 3.88 -21.64 -43.88
N ASN A 450 4.59 -22.58 -44.51
CA ASN A 450 4.48 -24.02 -44.28
C ASN A 450 5.70 -24.61 -43.53
N GLN A 451 6.26 -23.89 -42.57
CA GLN A 451 7.30 -24.39 -41.66
C GLN A 451 6.82 -24.25 -40.22
N THR A 452 7.34 -25.08 -39.31
CA THR A 452 7.07 -24.99 -37.86
C THR A 452 8.15 -24.12 -37.22
N HIS A 453 7.79 -23.33 -36.20
CA HIS A 453 8.49 -22.07 -35.91
C HIS A 453 9.41 -22.05 -34.70
N ALA A 454 10.29 -21.03 -34.68
CA ALA A 454 10.98 -20.60 -33.48
C ALA A 454 9.97 -20.35 -32.35
N ILE A 455 10.20 -21.01 -31.21
CA ILE A 455 9.45 -20.83 -29.98
C ILE A 455 10.11 -19.72 -29.17
N SER A 456 9.29 -18.91 -28.51
CA SER A 456 9.75 -17.97 -27.49
C SER A 456 9.00 -18.20 -26.19
N THR A 457 9.70 -18.11 -25.06
CA THR A 457 9.10 -18.13 -23.73
C THR A 457 8.76 -16.70 -23.35
N VAL A 458 7.48 -16.43 -23.12
CA VAL A 458 6.94 -15.11 -22.81
C VAL A 458 6.46 -15.11 -21.37
N VAL A 459 7.09 -14.28 -20.54
CA VAL A 459 6.89 -14.25 -19.09
C VAL A 459 6.35 -12.89 -18.69
N TYR A 460 5.25 -12.90 -17.96
CA TYR A 460 4.59 -11.74 -17.39
C TYR A 460 4.85 -11.76 -15.89
N VAL A 461 5.45 -10.69 -15.36
CA VAL A 461 5.76 -10.56 -13.92
C VAL A 461 5.21 -9.26 -13.35
N SER A 462 4.60 -9.34 -12.18
CA SER A 462 4.25 -8.17 -11.35
C SER A 462 4.61 -8.43 -9.88
N TRP A 463 4.61 -7.38 -9.06
CA TRP A 463 4.84 -7.51 -7.63
C TRP A 463 4.03 -6.46 -6.89
N ASN A 464 2.90 -6.89 -6.31
CA ASN A 464 1.84 -5.99 -5.84
C ASN A 464 2.32 -5.08 -4.70
N GLY A 465 2.60 -3.81 -5.00
CA GLY A 465 3.09 -2.80 -4.07
C GLY A 465 4.60 -2.57 -4.06
N ALA A 466 5.39 -3.25 -4.90
CA ALA A 466 6.84 -3.08 -4.90
C ALA A 466 7.26 -1.77 -5.61
N THR A 467 7.74 -0.79 -4.85
CA THR A 467 8.10 0.55 -5.38
C THR A 467 9.55 0.66 -5.85
N GLU A 468 10.48 -0.07 -5.23
CA GLU A 468 11.93 0.08 -5.47
C GLU A 468 12.45 -0.71 -6.70
N VAL A 469 11.60 -1.52 -7.33
CA VAL A 469 11.97 -2.34 -8.51
C VAL A 469 12.10 -1.48 -9.75
N VAL A 470 13.27 -1.51 -10.40
CA VAL A 470 13.53 -0.83 -11.68
C VAL A 470 13.68 -1.81 -12.85
N SER A 471 14.07 -3.06 -12.59
CA SER A 471 14.29 -4.06 -13.62
C SER A 471 14.14 -5.49 -13.09
N TRP A 472 13.98 -6.42 -14.02
CA TRP A 472 13.73 -7.83 -13.79
C TRP A 472 14.79 -8.68 -14.49
N ASN A 473 15.42 -9.59 -13.76
CA ASN A 473 16.14 -10.73 -14.31
C ASN A 473 15.17 -11.90 -14.49
N LEU A 474 15.32 -12.65 -15.58
CA LEU A 474 14.67 -13.95 -15.79
C LEU A 474 15.74 -15.04 -15.78
N TYR A 475 15.57 -16.01 -14.90
CA TYR A 475 16.38 -17.22 -14.87
C TYR A 475 15.60 -18.41 -15.42
N HIS A 476 16.30 -19.22 -16.20
CA HIS A 476 15.93 -20.58 -16.56
C HIS A 476 16.31 -21.51 -15.39
N SER A 477 15.48 -22.50 -15.07
CA SER A 477 15.61 -23.33 -13.87
C SER A 477 15.18 -24.79 -14.12
N ASP A 478 15.48 -25.67 -13.17
CA ASP A 478 14.75 -26.92 -12.97
C ASP A 478 13.51 -26.71 -12.07
N ILE A 479 12.77 -27.79 -11.82
CA ILE A 479 11.57 -27.80 -10.95
C ILE A 479 11.86 -27.49 -9.47
N SER A 480 13.11 -27.66 -8.99
CA SER A 480 13.48 -27.41 -7.59
C SER A 480 14.05 -26.01 -7.31
N GLY A 481 14.37 -25.24 -8.36
CA GLY A 481 14.96 -23.90 -8.22
C GLY A 481 16.49 -23.90 -8.10
N ALA A 482 17.15 -25.03 -8.39
CA ALA A 482 18.56 -25.26 -8.10
C ALA A 482 19.51 -24.83 -9.23
N THR A 483 19.05 -24.85 -10.49
CA THR A 483 19.93 -24.77 -11.68
C THR A 483 19.73 -23.46 -12.45
N THR A 484 19.90 -22.30 -11.80
CA THR A 484 19.50 -21.01 -12.36
C THR A 484 20.49 -20.41 -13.38
N GLU A 485 20.15 -20.39 -14.66
CA GLU A 485 20.89 -19.67 -15.74
C GLU A 485 20.18 -18.35 -16.10
N LEU A 486 20.91 -17.22 -16.12
CA LEU A 486 20.35 -15.90 -16.46
C LEU A 486 20.13 -15.76 -17.97
N ILE A 487 18.87 -15.76 -18.41
CA ILE A 487 18.50 -15.76 -19.84
C ILE A 487 18.04 -14.39 -20.36
N VAL A 488 17.45 -13.53 -19.52
CA VAL A 488 16.97 -12.19 -19.92
C VAL A 488 17.11 -11.19 -18.77
N THR A 489 17.44 -9.93 -19.07
CA THR A 489 17.25 -8.79 -18.15
C THR A 489 16.41 -7.73 -18.85
N THR A 490 15.30 -7.29 -18.23
CA THR A 490 14.33 -6.33 -18.81
C THR A 490 14.04 -5.19 -17.83
N GLN A 491 13.98 -3.95 -18.33
CA GLN A 491 13.57 -2.79 -17.53
C GLN A 491 12.06 -2.87 -17.22
N ARG A 492 11.68 -2.49 -15.99
CA ARG A 492 10.29 -2.51 -15.52
C ARG A 492 9.39 -1.65 -16.41
N GLN A 493 8.20 -2.17 -16.69
CA GLN A 493 7.13 -1.49 -17.42
C GLN A 493 5.87 -1.52 -16.55
N GLY A 494 5.42 -0.36 -16.05
CA GLY A 494 4.20 -0.22 -15.24
C GLY A 494 4.12 -1.18 -14.04
N PHE A 495 2.95 -1.78 -13.85
CA PHE A 495 2.70 -2.84 -12.87
C PHE A 495 3.20 -4.22 -13.32
N GLU A 496 2.92 -4.60 -14.58
CA GLU A 496 3.25 -5.90 -15.16
C GLU A 496 4.27 -5.75 -16.29
N THR A 497 5.45 -6.35 -16.12
CA THR A 497 6.53 -6.32 -17.10
C THR A 497 6.54 -7.61 -17.92
N VAL A 498 6.71 -7.50 -19.24
CA VAL A 498 6.83 -8.64 -20.15
C VAL A 498 8.31 -8.89 -20.48
N LEU A 499 8.77 -10.10 -20.22
CA LEU A 499 10.09 -10.62 -20.59
C LEU A 499 9.93 -11.66 -21.69
N VAL A 500 10.84 -11.65 -22.67
CA VAL A 500 10.78 -12.55 -23.83
C VAL A 500 12.15 -13.20 -24.04
N PHE A 501 12.18 -14.52 -24.04
CA PHE A 501 13.35 -15.34 -24.32
C PHE A 501 13.16 -16.05 -25.67
N GLU A 502 14.15 -15.94 -26.57
CA GLU A 502 14.16 -16.62 -27.89
C GLU A 502 14.54 -18.11 -27.75
N GLY A 503 13.73 -18.85 -26.99
CA GLY A 503 13.87 -20.29 -26.75
C GLY A 503 12.71 -20.84 -25.91
N TYR A 504 12.78 -22.12 -25.55
CA TYR A 504 11.87 -22.76 -24.61
C TYR A 504 12.59 -23.02 -23.29
N ALA A 505 12.19 -22.34 -22.22
CA ALA A 505 12.61 -22.63 -20.85
C ALA A 505 11.40 -23.22 -20.12
N ARG A 506 11.48 -24.48 -19.66
CA ARG A 506 10.35 -25.19 -19.05
C ARG A 506 10.03 -24.67 -17.66
N TYR A 507 11.04 -24.38 -16.84
CA TYR A 507 10.86 -23.73 -15.55
C TYR A 507 11.61 -22.41 -15.51
N VAL A 508 10.99 -21.39 -14.94
CA VAL A 508 11.55 -20.03 -14.84
C VAL A 508 11.39 -19.44 -13.44
N VAL A 509 12.30 -18.53 -13.09
CA VAL A 509 12.26 -17.69 -11.88
C VAL A 509 12.52 -16.24 -12.28
N ALA A 510 11.67 -15.32 -11.83
CA ALA A 510 11.90 -13.88 -11.98
C ALA A 510 12.55 -13.30 -10.72
N GLU A 511 13.49 -12.37 -10.89
CA GLU A 511 14.18 -11.67 -9.81
C GLU A 511 14.07 -10.16 -10.01
N ALA A 512 13.59 -9.47 -8.98
CA ALA A 512 13.47 -8.01 -8.95
C ALA A 512 14.79 -7.34 -8.56
N LEU A 513 15.20 -6.29 -9.27
CA LEU A 513 16.40 -5.50 -8.97
C LEU A 513 16.09 -4.04 -8.61
N ASP A 514 16.87 -3.50 -7.67
CA ASP A 514 16.88 -2.07 -7.31
C ASP A 514 17.62 -1.19 -8.34
N ALA A 515 17.62 0.13 -8.11
CA ALA A 515 18.31 1.12 -8.96
C ALA A 515 19.84 0.95 -9.08
N ASN A 516 20.46 0.10 -8.24
CA ASN A 516 21.88 -0.20 -8.23
C ASN A 516 22.20 -1.60 -8.80
N GLY A 517 21.19 -2.42 -9.07
CA GLY A 517 21.32 -3.81 -9.50
C GLY A 517 21.36 -4.84 -8.36
N HIS A 518 21.02 -4.47 -7.12
CA HIS A 518 20.86 -5.42 -6.01
C HIS A 518 19.55 -6.20 -6.13
N PRO A 519 19.52 -7.50 -5.81
CA PRO A 519 18.28 -8.28 -5.76
C PRO A 519 17.40 -7.87 -4.58
N LEU A 520 16.13 -7.61 -4.86
CA LEU A 520 15.10 -7.26 -3.88
C LEU A 520 14.24 -8.46 -3.48
N GLY A 521 14.03 -9.41 -4.40
CA GLY A 521 13.19 -10.60 -4.20
C GLY A 521 13.15 -11.48 -5.45
N ARG A 522 12.69 -12.73 -5.28
CA ARG A 522 12.52 -13.72 -6.36
C ARG A 522 11.14 -14.34 -6.30
N SER A 523 10.57 -14.67 -7.46
CA SER A 523 9.35 -15.48 -7.55
C SER A 523 9.62 -16.93 -7.14
N ALA A 524 8.55 -17.66 -6.84
CA ALA A 524 8.54 -19.11 -6.94
C ALA A 524 8.96 -19.59 -8.35
N VAL A 525 9.34 -20.86 -8.44
CA VAL A 525 9.58 -21.55 -9.71
C VAL A 525 8.26 -21.76 -10.44
N VAL A 526 8.14 -21.25 -11.67
CA VAL A 526 6.94 -21.38 -12.51
C VAL A 526 7.23 -22.28 -13.72
N GLU A 527 6.37 -23.29 -13.94
CA GLU A 527 6.38 -24.09 -15.16
C GLU A 527 5.72 -23.31 -16.31
N THR A 528 6.44 -23.13 -17.41
CA THR A 528 5.99 -22.47 -18.64
C THR A 528 4.86 -23.28 -19.27
N VAL A 529 3.70 -22.65 -19.50
CA VAL A 529 2.58 -23.27 -20.22
C VAL A 529 3.03 -23.60 -21.65
N ALA A 530 3.16 -24.91 -21.91
CA ALA A 530 3.66 -25.46 -23.16
C ALA A 530 2.73 -25.17 -24.37
N PRO A 531 3.23 -25.27 -25.61
CA PRO A 531 2.41 -25.04 -26.79
C PRO A 531 1.30 -26.08 -26.88
N GLY A 532 0.10 -25.69 -27.35
CA GLY A 532 -1.01 -26.61 -27.66
C GLY A 532 -0.77 -27.52 -28.87
N VAL A 533 0.48 -27.83 -29.19
CA VAL A 533 0.92 -28.65 -30.33
C VAL A 533 0.81 -30.12 -29.96
N LYS A 534 0.23 -30.92 -30.87
CA LYS A 534 -0.02 -32.34 -30.66
C LYS A 534 1.25 -33.18 -30.81
N SER A 535 2.00 -33.34 -29.72
CA SER A 535 2.82 -34.50 -29.31
C SER A 535 3.82 -35.20 -30.26
N GLU A 536 3.84 -34.93 -31.56
CA GLU A 536 4.60 -35.72 -32.57
C GLU A 536 5.70 -34.91 -33.28
N GLU A 537 5.68 -33.57 -33.19
CA GLU A 537 6.79 -32.69 -33.59
C GLU A 537 7.30 -31.89 -32.37
N TRP A 538 8.23 -32.49 -31.61
CA TRP A 538 9.02 -31.75 -30.63
C TRP A 538 9.98 -30.83 -31.39
N SER A 539 9.78 -29.51 -31.29
CA SER A 539 10.69 -28.54 -31.92
C SER A 539 12.10 -28.61 -31.32
N GLU A 540 13.10 -28.15 -32.07
CA GLU A 540 14.51 -28.16 -31.64
C GLU A 540 14.70 -27.51 -30.27
N ALA A 541 13.94 -26.44 -29.96
CA ALA A 541 13.97 -25.77 -28.66
C ALA A 541 13.51 -26.66 -27.49
N VAL A 542 12.50 -27.52 -27.68
CA VAL A 542 12.01 -28.40 -26.60
C VAL A 542 12.90 -29.64 -26.45
N VAL A 543 13.56 -30.09 -27.52
CA VAL A 543 14.60 -31.13 -27.44
C VAL A 543 15.85 -30.60 -26.73
N ALA A 544 16.28 -29.38 -27.04
CA ALA A 544 17.39 -28.71 -26.36
C ALA A 544 17.11 -28.54 -24.86
N GLU A 545 15.89 -28.15 -24.49
CA GLU A 545 15.47 -28.03 -23.09
C GLU A 545 15.55 -29.35 -22.32
N ALA A 546 15.06 -30.44 -22.91
CA ALA A 546 15.13 -31.76 -22.29
C ALA A 546 16.57 -32.23 -22.06
N LEU A 547 17.50 -31.82 -22.94
CA LEU A 547 18.93 -32.10 -22.79
C LEU A 547 19.59 -31.21 -21.74
N TRP A 548 19.30 -29.90 -21.71
CA TRP A 548 19.81 -28.98 -20.68
C TRP A 548 19.38 -29.42 -19.28
N LEU A 549 18.11 -29.78 -19.09
CA LEU A 549 17.61 -30.33 -17.81
C LEU A 549 18.31 -31.64 -17.41
N GLN A 550 18.80 -32.43 -18.37
CA GLN A 550 19.57 -33.64 -18.10
C GLN A 550 21.05 -33.32 -17.78
N GLU A 551 21.65 -32.31 -18.42
CA GLU A 551 23.03 -31.87 -18.14
C GLU A 551 23.18 -31.17 -16.78
N GLN A 552 22.15 -30.42 -16.34
CA GLN A 552 22.14 -29.75 -15.03
C GLN A 552 21.70 -30.66 -13.88
N ALA A 553 21.22 -31.87 -14.17
CA ALA A 553 20.75 -32.80 -13.13
C ALA A 553 21.91 -33.25 -12.22
N PRO A 554 21.70 -33.34 -10.88
CA PRO A 554 22.74 -33.85 -9.99
C PRO A 554 23.07 -35.31 -10.33
N PRO A 555 24.35 -35.71 -10.28
CA PRO A 555 24.79 -37.03 -10.73
C PRO A 555 24.08 -38.13 -9.95
N THR A 556 23.52 -39.11 -10.67
CA THR A 556 22.78 -40.22 -10.09
C THR A 556 23.71 -41.12 -9.29
N PHE A 557 23.14 -41.95 -8.41
CA PHE A 557 23.92 -42.96 -7.69
C PHE A 557 24.70 -43.88 -8.64
N THR A 558 24.14 -44.16 -9.83
CA THR A 558 24.80 -44.89 -10.91
C THR A 558 26.00 -44.13 -11.48
N ASP A 559 25.90 -42.84 -11.75
CA ASP A 559 27.02 -42.02 -12.27
C ASP A 559 28.16 -41.92 -11.25
N VAL A 560 27.81 -41.80 -9.96
CA VAL A 560 28.79 -41.83 -8.86
C VAL A 560 29.48 -43.20 -8.78
N VAL A 561 28.73 -44.30 -8.96
CA VAL A 561 29.31 -45.66 -8.98
C VAL A 561 30.21 -45.88 -10.20
N GLU A 562 29.85 -45.40 -11.39
CA GLU A 562 30.70 -45.50 -12.58
C GLU A 562 31.93 -44.58 -12.50
N ALA A 563 31.82 -43.39 -11.91
CA ALA A 563 32.98 -42.52 -11.62
C ALA A 563 33.96 -43.18 -10.63
N VAL A 564 33.44 -43.88 -9.61
CA VAL A 564 34.26 -44.67 -8.67
C VAL A 564 34.86 -45.91 -9.34
N ALA A 565 34.14 -46.58 -10.23
CA ALA A 565 34.62 -47.76 -10.95
C ALA A 565 35.66 -47.44 -12.03
N SER A 566 35.51 -46.31 -12.73
CA SER A 566 36.43 -45.84 -13.77
C SER A 566 37.73 -45.25 -13.24
N ASN A 567 37.78 -44.83 -11.96
CA ASN A 567 39.01 -44.45 -11.27
C ASN A 567 39.32 -45.40 -10.08
N PRO A 568 39.77 -46.64 -10.36
CA PRO A 568 40.09 -47.62 -9.31
C PRO A 568 41.23 -47.17 -8.39
N PHE A 569 42.09 -46.23 -8.81
CA PHE A 569 43.11 -45.64 -7.95
C PHE A 569 42.50 -44.70 -6.89
N ALA A 570 41.49 -43.90 -7.23
CA ALA A 570 40.78 -43.07 -6.25
C ALA A 570 39.96 -43.92 -5.26
N ALA A 571 39.32 -44.98 -5.74
CA ALA A 571 38.62 -45.94 -4.90
C ALA A 571 39.58 -46.65 -3.91
N PHE A 572 40.71 -47.16 -4.41
CA PHE A 572 41.71 -47.83 -3.59
C PHE A 572 42.42 -46.86 -2.61
N ALA A 573 42.69 -45.62 -3.03
CA ALA A 573 43.25 -44.60 -2.14
C ALA A 573 42.27 -44.21 -1.02
N SER A 574 40.98 -44.09 -1.32
CA SER A 574 39.94 -43.78 -0.32
C SER A 574 39.75 -44.93 0.67
N PHE A 575 39.75 -46.19 0.18
CA PHE A 575 39.72 -47.38 1.02
C PHE A 575 40.98 -47.50 1.89
N ALA A 576 42.17 -47.28 1.31
CA ALA A 576 43.44 -47.29 2.04
C ALA A 576 43.50 -46.16 3.09
N ALA A 577 42.97 -44.98 2.81
CA ALA A 577 42.85 -43.89 3.78
C ALA A 577 41.89 -44.26 4.93
N GLY A 578 40.73 -44.85 4.65
CA GLY A 578 39.79 -45.34 5.67
C GLY A 578 40.38 -46.44 6.55
N VAL A 579 41.12 -47.37 5.95
CA VAL A 579 41.89 -48.41 6.66
C VAL A 579 43.02 -47.80 7.49
N LEU A 580 43.78 -46.83 6.97
CA LEU A 580 44.83 -46.13 7.72
C LEU A 580 44.27 -45.35 8.91
N VAL A 581 43.15 -44.65 8.76
CA VAL A 581 42.47 -43.95 9.87
C VAL A 581 41.97 -44.95 10.92
N SER A 582 41.39 -46.07 10.49
CA SER A 582 40.94 -47.14 11.40
C SER A 582 42.10 -47.80 12.15
N LEU A 583 43.23 -48.05 11.47
CA LEU A 583 44.47 -48.53 12.10
C LEU A 583 45.07 -47.49 13.03
N LEU A 584 44.99 -46.19 12.72
CA LEU A 584 45.45 -45.12 13.60
C LEU A 584 44.61 -45.06 14.89
N VAL A 585 43.28 -45.15 14.78
CA VAL A 585 42.36 -45.21 15.92
C VAL A 585 42.62 -46.46 16.79
N LEU A 586 42.82 -47.63 16.16
CA LEU A 586 43.18 -48.86 16.87
C LEU A 586 44.56 -48.78 17.54
N ALA A 587 45.55 -48.16 16.90
CA ALA A 587 46.87 -47.94 17.47
C ALA A 587 46.83 -46.97 18.66
N LEU A 588 46.06 -45.88 18.57
CA LEU A 588 45.84 -44.94 19.67
C LEU A 588 45.10 -45.61 20.84
N ALA A 589 44.08 -46.42 20.56
CA ALA A 589 43.39 -47.21 21.58
C ALA A 589 44.32 -48.24 22.26
N TRP A 590 45.19 -48.90 21.49
CA TRP A 590 46.18 -49.84 22.01
C TRP A 590 47.29 -49.16 22.83
N LEU A 591 47.73 -47.96 22.43
CA LEU A 591 48.65 -47.12 23.22
C LEU A 591 48.00 -46.65 24.53
N ALA A 592 46.73 -46.26 24.52
CA ALA A 592 45.99 -45.94 25.75
C ALA A 592 45.83 -47.15 26.68
N TRP A 593 45.58 -48.34 26.12
CA TRP A 593 45.44 -49.60 26.87
C TRP A 593 46.77 -50.08 27.48
N THR A 594 47.86 -50.05 26.70
CA THR A 594 49.21 -50.39 27.19
C THR A 594 49.75 -49.35 28.17
N GLY A 595 49.42 -48.06 27.98
CA GLY A 595 49.68 -46.99 28.94
C GLY A 595 49.02 -47.26 30.29
N ARG A 596 47.72 -47.57 30.32
CA ARG A 596 47.00 -47.98 31.55
C ARG A 596 47.67 -49.17 32.24
N ARG A 597 48.13 -50.18 31.47
CA ARG A 597 48.84 -51.35 32.04
C ARG A 597 50.18 -51.02 32.71
N LYS A 598 50.87 -49.94 32.33
CA LYS A 598 52.08 -49.48 33.06
C LYS A 598 51.74 -48.78 34.39
N VAL A 599 50.62 -48.05 34.45
CA VAL A 599 50.20 -47.33 35.68
C VAL A 599 49.73 -48.31 36.76
N PHE A 600 48.94 -49.33 36.39
CA PHE A 600 48.42 -50.32 37.34
C PHE A 600 49.42 -51.42 37.75
N GLY A 601 50.68 -51.34 37.30
CA GLY A 601 51.73 -52.30 37.69
C GLY A 601 52.40 -52.04 39.04
N LEU A 602 52.09 -50.92 39.71
CA LEU A 602 52.84 -50.40 40.87
C LEU A 602 52.21 -50.66 42.25
N TRP A 603 50.99 -51.19 42.33
CA TRP A 603 50.31 -51.48 43.60
C TRP A 603 49.88 -52.95 43.66
N LYS A 604 50.42 -53.70 44.62
CA LYS A 604 50.17 -55.14 44.81
C LYS A 604 50.35 -55.53 46.28
N ARG A 605 49.27 -56.04 46.89
CA ARG A 605 49.17 -56.51 48.31
C ARG A 605 49.32 -55.37 49.33
N ASP A 606 48.83 -55.49 50.57
CA ASP A 606 48.50 -56.67 51.41
C ASP A 606 46.98 -56.92 51.59
N GLU A 607 46.46 -58.15 51.65
CA GLU A 607 46.30 -59.09 52.81
C GLU A 607 45.38 -58.52 53.92
N GLU A 608 44.12 -58.99 53.98
CA GLU A 608 43.57 -59.99 54.93
C GLU A 608 43.00 -59.37 56.23
N GLY A 609 41.91 -59.95 56.76
CA GLY A 609 41.30 -59.51 58.04
C GLY A 609 39.77 -59.56 58.08
N GLU A 610 39.20 -60.43 58.92
CA GLU A 610 37.76 -60.54 59.17
C GLU A 610 37.29 -59.69 60.38
N LYS A 611 35.96 -59.43 60.41
CA LYS A 611 35.06 -59.32 61.61
C LYS A 611 35.15 -58.09 62.53
N GLY A 612 33.96 -57.51 62.73
CA GLY A 612 33.55 -56.79 63.96
C GLY A 612 33.64 -55.26 63.86
N VAL A 613 32.80 -54.48 64.56
CA VAL A 613 31.61 -54.79 65.41
C VAL A 613 30.59 -53.65 65.21
N TYR A 614 29.29 -53.91 65.46
CA TYR A 614 28.22 -52.90 65.42
C TYR A 614 28.16 -52.05 66.72
N GLU A 615 27.34 -50.98 66.69
CA GLU A 615 26.82 -50.20 67.85
C GLU A 615 27.78 -49.22 68.59
N PRO A 616 27.26 -48.21 69.33
CA PRO A 616 26.01 -47.45 69.12
C PRO A 616 26.05 -45.93 69.48
N LEU A 617 24.98 -45.21 69.07
CA LEU A 617 24.18 -44.16 69.78
C LEU A 617 24.80 -42.94 70.52
N CYS A 618 23.96 -41.88 70.60
CA CYS A 618 23.96 -40.76 71.58
C CYS A 618 25.10 -39.71 71.47
N HIS A 619 24.96 -38.44 71.91
CA HIS A 619 23.79 -37.64 72.37
C HIS A 619 24.03 -36.12 72.10
N ASP A 620 23.17 -35.26 72.65
CA ASP A 620 23.18 -33.78 72.65
C ASP A 620 24.50 -33.06 72.97
N GLY A 621 24.59 -31.80 72.56
CA GLY A 621 25.56 -30.80 73.05
C GLY A 621 25.11 -29.36 72.77
N THR A 622 25.19 -28.46 73.76
CA THR A 622 24.60 -27.09 73.74
C THR A 622 25.61 -25.96 74.04
N ASP A 623 25.21 -24.72 73.68
CA ASP A 623 25.78 -23.40 74.08
C ASP A 623 27.19 -23.03 73.53
N GLY A 624 27.53 -21.73 73.45
CA GLY A 624 28.83 -21.31 72.86
C GLY A 624 29.28 -19.83 72.75
N ARG A 625 28.40 -18.81 72.80
CA ARG A 625 28.70 -17.34 72.96
C ARG A 625 29.67 -16.57 72.00
N ARG A 626 29.23 -15.36 71.57
CA ARG A 626 29.94 -14.03 71.45
C ARG A 626 31.36 -13.93 70.80
N ALA A 627 31.75 -12.90 70.04
CA ALA A 627 31.15 -11.62 69.53
C ALA A 627 31.97 -11.21 68.24
N SER A 628 31.91 -10.04 67.58
CA SER A 628 31.50 -8.67 67.96
C SER A 628 31.37 -7.68 66.76
N PHE A 629 30.40 -6.76 66.87
CA PHE A 629 30.31 -5.40 66.24
C PHE A 629 30.22 -5.21 64.70
N GLY A 630 29.31 -4.29 64.32
CA GLY A 630 29.02 -3.84 62.95
C GLY A 630 27.57 -3.32 62.82
N GLU A 631 27.35 -2.03 63.03
CA GLU A 631 26.05 -1.31 62.88
C GLU A 631 25.89 -0.81 61.41
N SER A 632 24.75 -0.41 60.84
CA SER A 632 23.35 -0.13 61.28
C SER A 632 22.36 -0.59 60.15
N ARG A 633 21.02 -0.70 60.24
CA ARG A 633 19.92 0.29 60.46
C ARG A 633 20.07 1.59 59.64
N GLU A 634 19.06 2.24 59.06
CA GLU A 634 17.60 2.05 58.86
C GLU A 634 17.27 2.85 57.56
N ASP A 635 16.53 2.32 56.56
CA ASP A 635 15.05 2.34 56.40
C ASP A 635 14.52 3.60 55.64
N ILE A 636 13.28 3.53 55.12
CA ILE A 636 12.42 4.60 54.55
C ILE A 636 12.58 5.01 53.05
N GLN A 637 11.41 4.91 52.39
CA GLN A 637 10.83 5.55 51.19
C GLN A 637 11.44 6.86 50.64
N SER A 638 11.37 7.07 49.31
CA SER A 638 10.40 8.01 48.69
C SER A 638 10.41 8.01 47.14
N GLU A 639 9.40 8.66 46.57
CA GLU A 639 9.13 8.93 45.14
C GLU A 639 10.28 9.63 44.38
N VAL A 640 10.47 9.28 43.10
CA VAL A 640 10.13 10.12 41.92
C VAL A 640 9.57 9.21 40.83
#